data_AF-A0A6P5GFL6-F1
#
_entry.id   AF-A0A6P5GFL6-F1
#
_cell.length_a   1.000
_cell.length_b   1.000
_cell.length_c   1.000
_cell.angle_alpha   90.00
_cell.angle_beta   90.00
_cell.angle_gamma   90.00
#
_symmetry.space_group_name_H-M   'P 1'
#
loop_
_entity.id
_entity.type
_entity.pdbx_description
1 polymer ?
#
loop_
_entity_poly.entity_id
_entity_poly.type
_entity_poly.pdbx_seq_one_letter_code
_entity_poly.pdbx_strand_id
1 'polypeptide(L)'
;MASSLRPSHPPLSAPTHPEFHFLRLPWSRFPPPKALPRRASPLSFPARRFYCRSRSRSRSSSATSVERAEEKERKRKGSEKRGKVRVRVHLNHQVEFGEHVGMVGSIKELGSWKKQVELEWTPDGWVCELELPGGEPVEYKFVIFTKGKKDKLWEDGDNRVLDLPKGGIFDMVCHWNKTNEPVDLMGTLMVEEDEEFKRQGGVNDSVDEDGGVVLEGDPSSAFVEQWQGREVLFMRSNEHRSRDIERRWITDGLDRVALKLVEGDKNARNWWRKLEVVCDLLVGNSEEGQCLEALIYSAIYLKWINIGQIPCFEDGGHHRPNRHAEISRLIFRELERIYYGKNTSPQDVLVIRKIQPCLPSFKSEFTASVPLTRIRDIAHRGDIPHNLKQEIKHTIQNKLHRNAGPEDLVATEAMLARITKTPGEYSEAFVGQFKIFYSELKDFFNAGSLIEHLESIKESLDEQHLQTLASFLECKMSLEKLQDENDFVASGGIEVLLNALHSLTALRSIIVKGLESGLRNDAPDAAIAMRQKWRLCEIGLEDYSFVLLSRFVNALESMGGADWLAQSVGSRNISPWNNPLDAFIVGIQQVGLSGWKSEECAAIKSELLSWRQKGLSEKEGSEDGKFIWSLRLKATLDRTRRLIEEYSDTLLSIFPDKVQILGKALGIPENSVRTYTEAEIRACVIFQVSKLCTLLLKAVRTALGSSGWDVLVPGVAHGTLVQVESIAPGSLLSSINGPVILVVSKADGDEEVKAAGENIVGVVLLQELPHLSHLGVRARQEKVVFVTCEDDDKIDYIRTLDGKSIRLEASATCVNLSLQSGDNSEALSQSTGTPPPMETLEQFSKSPSPVESSYTINVPFLINGHPLGKSATSSVLELSKATVETSGAKAAACGRLADLATHSVKGFIDSFYDGPRDLLQPKY
;
A
#
# COMPACT_ATOMS: atom_id res chain seq x y z
N MET A 1 15.54 53.24 34.51
CA MET A 1 14.86 54.48 34.09
C MET A 1 13.86 54.11 33.00
N ALA A 2 12.61 54.58 32.97
CA ALA A 2 11.76 55.19 33.99
C ALA A 2 10.30 55.15 33.47
N SER A 3 9.30 54.97 34.37
CA SER A 3 7.91 55.53 34.36
C SER A 3 7.09 55.60 33.03
N SER A 4 5.76 55.45 32.99
CA SER A 4 4.70 55.54 34.02
C SER A 4 3.41 54.89 33.43
N LEU A 5 2.70 54.01 34.13
CA LEU A 5 1.59 54.26 35.09
C LEU A 5 0.16 54.37 34.50
N ARG A 6 -0.73 53.62 35.16
CA ARG A 6 -2.19 53.47 34.97
C ARG A 6 -2.98 54.76 35.26
N PRO A 7 -4.30 54.80 34.95
CA PRO A 7 -5.37 54.47 35.94
C PRO A 7 -6.63 53.81 35.30
N SER A 8 -7.72 53.41 35.97
CA SER A 8 -8.01 52.78 37.30
C SER A 8 -9.50 52.32 37.35
N HIS A 9 -9.85 51.35 38.21
CA HIS A 9 -11.24 50.88 38.56
C HIS A 9 -12.07 51.97 39.32
N PRO A 10 -13.33 51.78 39.87
CA PRO A 10 -14.16 50.56 40.17
C PRO A 10 -15.72 50.80 39.97
N PRO A 11 -16.73 50.19 40.68
CA PRO A 11 -16.78 49.04 41.62
C PRO A 11 -17.96 48.01 41.47
N LEU A 12 -17.72 46.82 42.03
CA LEU A 12 -18.60 45.86 42.78
C LEU A 12 -20.15 45.87 42.65
N SER A 13 -20.71 44.68 42.39
CA SER A 13 -21.76 44.06 43.25
C SER A 13 -21.97 42.54 42.95
N ALA A 14 -21.99 41.72 44.01
CA ALA A 14 -22.51 40.34 44.05
C ALA A 14 -24.01 40.37 44.50
N PRO A 15 -24.80 39.27 44.64
CA PRO A 15 -24.52 37.82 44.69
C PRO A 15 -25.29 37.05 43.55
N THR A 16 -25.64 35.74 43.53
CA THR A 16 -25.75 34.62 44.51
C THR A 16 -25.43 33.25 43.88
N HIS A 17 -24.97 32.28 44.68
CA HIS A 17 -25.13 30.84 44.40
C HIS A 17 -26.51 30.33 44.86
N PRO A 18 -27.03 29.25 44.25
CA PRO A 18 -27.77 28.22 44.97
C PRO A 18 -26.93 26.94 45.08
N GLU A 19 -26.95 26.35 46.27
CA GLU A 19 -26.20 25.15 46.65
C GLU A 19 -27.13 23.92 46.71
N PHE A 20 -26.56 22.73 46.52
CA PHE A 20 -27.07 21.40 46.89
C PHE A 20 -28.48 20.94 46.48
N HIS A 21 -28.56 19.72 45.93
CA HIS A 21 -29.05 18.59 46.74
C HIS A 21 -28.59 17.24 46.18
N PHE A 22 -27.76 16.53 46.98
CA PHE A 22 -27.57 15.09 46.82
C PHE A 22 -28.85 14.35 47.24
N LEU A 23 -29.30 13.40 46.43
CA LEU A 23 -30.21 12.34 46.89
C LEU A 23 -29.58 10.97 46.62
N ARG A 24 -29.21 10.31 47.71
CA ARG A 24 -28.76 8.92 47.78
C ARG A 24 -29.94 8.05 48.22
N LEU A 25 -29.92 6.78 47.77
CA LEU A 25 -30.57 5.61 48.40
C LEU A 25 -32.11 5.52 48.23
N PRO A 26 -32.72 4.30 48.36
CA PRO A 26 -32.19 3.13 49.05
C PRO A 26 -32.18 1.78 48.32
N TRP A 27 -31.25 0.93 48.76
CA TRP A 27 -31.38 -0.53 48.68
C TRP A 27 -32.57 -1.02 49.50
N SER A 28 -33.36 -1.95 48.94
CA SER A 28 -34.35 -2.75 49.68
C SER A 28 -34.20 -4.24 49.36
N ARG A 29 -33.52 -4.93 50.29
CA ARG A 29 -33.86 -6.22 50.92
C ARG A 29 -34.71 -7.25 50.15
N PHE A 30 -34.12 -8.43 49.96
CA PHE A 30 -34.78 -9.73 49.75
C PHE A 30 -35.89 -10.04 50.77
N PRO A 31 -36.86 -10.90 50.41
CA PRO A 31 -37.05 -12.16 51.13
C PRO A 31 -37.27 -13.37 50.14
N PRO A 32 -37.72 -14.59 50.52
CA PRO A 32 -36.87 -15.81 50.43
C PRO A 32 -37.38 -16.86 49.41
N PRO A 33 -36.65 -17.97 49.17
CA PRO A 33 -36.98 -18.94 48.11
C PRO A 33 -38.16 -19.86 48.46
N LYS A 34 -38.92 -20.28 47.44
CA LYS A 34 -39.86 -21.41 47.54
C LYS A 34 -39.30 -22.66 46.88
N ALA A 35 -39.43 -23.77 47.58
CA ALA A 35 -38.86 -25.06 47.20
C ALA A 35 -39.69 -25.83 46.16
N LEU A 36 -39.04 -26.87 45.62
CA LEU A 36 -39.51 -27.92 44.71
C LEU A 36 -40.88 -28.54 45.07
N PRO A 37 -41.47 -29.28 44.13
CA PRO A 37 -41.57 -30.73 44.37
C PRO A 37 -40.87 -31.60 43.32
N ARG A 38 -40.37 -32.76 43.78
CA ARG A 38 -39.74 -33.82 42.98
C ARG A 38 -40.76 -34.84 42.46
N ARG A 39 -40.52 -35.35 41.25
CA ARG A 39 -40.79 -36.73 40.73
C ARG A 39 -39.88 -36.89 39.50
N ALA A 40 -38.99 -37.88 39.32
CA ALA A 40 -38.86 -39.25 39.83
C ALA A 40 -40.02 -40.16 39.36
N SER A 41 -39.84 -41.26 38.60
CA SER A 41 -38.61 -42.00 38.21
C SER A 41 -38.73 -42.64 36.79
N PRO A 42 -38.21 -43.84 36.44
CA PRO A 42 -37.07 -43.95 35.50
C PRO A 42 -37.30 -44.93 34.31
N LEU A 43 -36.21 -45.26 33.60
CA LEU A 43 -35.87 -46.47 32.79
C LEU A 43 -35.17 -46.02 31.48
N SER A 44 -34.11 -46.62 30.92
CA SER A 44 -33.05 -47.55 31.33
C SER A 44 -32.26 -47.85 30.02
N PHE A 45 -30.93 -47.86 30.04
CA PHE A 45 -30.09 -48.21 28.88
C PHE A 45 -30.30 -49.67 28.41
N PRO A 46 -29.82 -50.04 27.21
CA PRO A 46 -28.49 -50.67 27.17
C PRO A 46 -27.58 -50.22 26.01
N ALA A 47 -26.27 -50.31 26.24
CA ALA A 47 -25.23 -50.12 25.24
C ALA A 47 -24.74 -51.46 24.64
N ARG A 48 -24.10 -51.42 23.45
CA ARG A 48 -23.15 -52.40 22.89
C ARG A 48 -22.33 -51.67 21.81
N ARG A 49 -21.07 -51.29 22.05
CA ARG A 49 -19.84 -52.11 21.92
C ARG A 49 -19.79 -52.96 20.64
N PHE A 50 -19.08 -52.44 19.64
CA PHE A 50 -18.50 -53.24 18.55
C PHE A 50 -17.19 -53.89 19.02
N TYR A 51 -16.92 -55.10 18.54
CA TYR A 51 -15.59 -55.71 18.55
C TYR A 51 -15.41 -56.56 17.29
N CYS A 52 -14.22 -56.49 16.70
CA CYS A 52 -13.87 -57.14 15.43
C CYS A 52 -13.51 -58.62 15.58
N ARG A 53 -13.21 -59.24 14.41
CA ARG A 53 -12.61 -60.58 14.16
C ARG A 53 -13.61 -61.76 14.07
N SER A 54 -13.43 -62.72 13.16
CA SER A 54 -12.36 -62.93 12.16
C SER A 54 -12.68 -64.05 11.15
N ARG A 55 -11.99 -64.03 9.98
CA ARG A 55 -11.47 -65.19 9.19
C ARG A 55 -12.49 -66.30 8.82
N SER A 56 -12.61 -66.76 7.57
CA SER A 56 -11.51 -67.32 6.76
C SER A 56 -11.99 -67.79 5.37
N ARG A 57 -11.05 -67.92 4.41
CA ARG A 57 -10.87 -69.03 3.41
C ARG A 57 -12.09 -69.57 2.61
N SER A 58 -11.96 -70.07 1.37
CA SER A 58 -10.95 -69.98 0.29
C SER A 58 -11.41 -70.87 -0.89
N ARG A 59 -10.98 -70.55 -2.12
CA ARG A 59 -10.79 -71.49 -3.26
C ARG A 59 -12.01 -72.26 -3.83
N SER A 60 -12.47 -71.77 -4.99
CA SER A 60 -12.47 -72.47 -6.30
C SER A 60 -12.80 -73.98 -6.40
N SER A 61 -13.79 -74.31 -7.25
CA SER A 61 -13.53 -75.10 -8.48
C SER A 61 -14.74 -75.11 -9.44
N SER A 62 -14.44 -75.11 -10.74
CA SER A 62 -15.38 -74.99 -11.87
C SER A 62 -16.20 -76.25 -12.17
N ALA A 63 -17.39 -76.06 -12.75
CA ALA A 63 -18.03 -77.03 -13.67
C ALA A 63 -19.02 -76.33 -14.63
N THR A 64 -18.46 -75.81 -15.73
CA THR A 64 -18.85 -75.93 -17.15
C THR A 64 -20.32 -76.14 -17.61
N SER A 65 -20.62 -75.47 -18.74
CA SER A 65 -21.56 -75.86 -19.82
C SER A 65 -23.06 -75.63 -19.60
N VAL A 66 -23.62 -74.56 -20.18
CA VAL A 66 -24.30 -74.59 -21.51
C VAL A 66 -24.32 -73.16 -22.09
N GLU A 67 -23.49 -72.91 -23.11
CA GLU A 67 -23.70 -71.79 -24.04
C GLU A 67 -24.69 -72.23 -25.12
N ARG A 68 -25.92 -71.68 -25.13
CA ARG A 68 -26.79 -71.61 -26.33
C ARG A 68 -28.08 -70.80 -26.10
N ALA A 69 -27.96 -69.48 -25.97
CA ALA A 69 -29.08 -68.55 -26.17
C ALA A 69 -28.63 -67.15 -26.60
N GLU A 70 -27.70 -66.51 -25.87
CA GLU A 70 -27.53 -65.04 -25.95
C GLU A 70 -26.29 -64.52 -26.72
N GLU A 71 -25.43 -65.40 -27.25
CA GLU A 71 -24.19 -64.95 -27.95
C GLU A 71 -24.38 -64.57 -29.44
N LYS A 72 -25.61 -64.33 -29.90
CA LYS A 72 -25.89 -63.84 -31.26
C LYS A 72 -26.49 -62.45 -31.37
N GLU A 73 -26.81 -61.79 -30.25
CA GLU A 73 -27.43 -60.45 -30.27
C GLU A 73 -26.49 -59.31 -29.84
N ARG A 74 -25.29 -59.63 -29.32
CA ARG A 74 -24.28 -58.62 -28.92
C ARG A 74 -23.22 -58.27 -29.97
N LYS A 75 -23.27 -58.84 -31.18
CA LYS A 75 -22.33 -58.53 -32.29
C LYS A 75 -22.90 -57.62 -33.39
N ARG A 76 -24.01 -56.90 -33.11
CA ARG A 76 -24.58 -55.86 -34.00
C ARG A 76 -25.17 -54.66 -33.25
N LYS A 77 -24.35 -53.94 -32.49
CA LYS A 77 -24.44 -52.47 -32.34
C LYS A 77 -23.03 -51.89 -32.41
N GLY A 78 -22.87 -50.79 -33.13
CA GLY A 78 -21.57 -50.26 -33.53
C GLY A 78 -20.78 -49.66 -32.36
N SER A 79 -19.53 -49.31 -32.65
CA SER A 79 -18.69 -48.53 -31.75
C SER A 79 -19.33 -47.15 -31.49
N GLU A 80 -20.01 -46.99 -30.35
CA GLU A 80 -20.34 -45.67 -29.83
C GLU A 80 -19.02 -44.93 -29.58
N LYS A 81 -18.83 -43.78 -30.26
CA LYS A 81 -17.68 -42.92 -30.02
C LYS A 81 -17.73 -42.47 -28.56
N ARG A 82 -16.75 -42.87 -27.75
CA ARG A 82 -16.55 -42.34 -26.40
C ARG A 82 -16.38 -40.81 -26.53
N GLY A 83 -17.29 -40.04 -25.95
CA GLY A 83 -17.18 -38.60 -25.93
C GLY A 83 -16.00 -38.18 -25.05
N LYS A 84 -15.30 -37.11 -25.45
CA LYS A 84 -14.38 -36.42 -24.57
C LYS A 84 -15.18 -35.52 -23.63
N VAL A 85 -14.79 -35.50 -22.37
CA VAL A 85 -15.26 -34.53 -21.37
C VAL A 85 -14.10 -33.62 -21.09
N ARG A 86 -14.30 -32.29 -21.17
CA ARG A 86 -13.31 -31.34 -20.65
C ARG A 86 -13.69 -31.02 -19.22
N VAL A 87 -12.76 -31.19 -18.29
CA VAL A 87 -12.97 -30.86 -16.88
C VAL A 87 -11.90 -29.88 -16.44
N ARG A 88 -12.32 -28.71 -15.96
CA ARG A 88 -11.45 -27.78 -15.24
C ARG A 88 -11.51 -28.12 -13.76
N VAL A 89 -10.37 -28.49 -13.20
CA VAL A 89 -10.22 -28.83 -11.78
C VAL A 89 -9.63 -27.62 -11.07
N HIS A 90 -10.29 -27.18 -10.01
CA HIS A 90 -9.80 -26.16 -9.09
C HIS A 90 -9.59 -26.79 -7.71
N LEU A 91 -8.39 -26.68 -7.16
CA LEU A 91 -8.06 -27.11 -5.81
C LEU A 91 -7.74 -25.88 -4.95
N ASN A 92 -8.59 -25.63 -3.96
CA ASN A 92 -8.33 -24.64 -2.92
C ASN A 92 -7.38 -25.25 -1.87
N HIS A 93 -6.08 -25.02 -2.07
CA HIS A 93 -5.02 -25.39 -1.14
C HIS A 93 -3.79 -24.49 -1.31
N GLN A 94 -3.09 -24.20 -0.22
CA GLN A 94 -1.85 -23.42 -0.21
C GLN A 94 -0.70 -24.31 0.23
N VAL A 95 0.45 -24.17 -0.44
CA VAL A 95 1.67 -24.97 -0.24
C VAL A 95 2.86 -24.03 0.03
N GLU A 96 3.99 -24.56 0.47
CA GLU A 96 5.17 -23.74 0.75
C GLU A 96 5.84 -23.22 -0.54
N PHE A 97 6.62 -22.14 -0.44
CA PHE A 97 7.28 -21.54 -1.60
C PHE A 97 8.28 -22.51 -2.24
N GLY A 98 8.11 -22.80 -3.53
CA GLY A 98 8.88 -23.81 -4.27
C GLY A 98 8.25 -25.21 -4.32
N GLU A 99 7.14 -25.42 -3.62
CA GLU A 99 6.29 -26.60 -3.79
C GLU A 99 5.28 -26.42 -4.93
N HIS A 100 4.92 -27.53 -5.56
CA HIS A 100 3.90 -27.59 -6.61
C HIS A 100 2.85 -28.65 -6.29
N VAL A 101 1.61 -28.39 -6.69
CA VAL A 101 0.54 -29.39 -6.64
C VAL A 101 0.47 -30.14 -7.98
N GLY A 102 0.23 -31.45 -7.91
CA GLY A 102 -0.15 -32.26 -9.06
C GLY A 102 -1.32 -33.19 -8.74
N MET A 103 -2.00 -33.65 -9.78
CA MET A 103 -3.06 -34.66 -9.69
C MET A 103 -2.60 -35.97 -10.33
N VAL A 104 -2.94 -37.09 -9.69
CA VAL A 104 -2.56 -38.44 -10.09
C VAL A 104 -3.81 -39.32 -10.02
N GLY A 105 -4.04 -40.20 -10.99
CA GLY A 105 -5.25 -41.04 -11.00
C GLY A 105 -5.12 -42.32 -11.82
N SER A 106 -6.23 -43.08 -11.89
CA SER A 106 -6.26 -44.42 -12.47
C SER A 106 -6.10 -44.44 -14.00
N ILE A 107 -6.70 -43.46 -14.68
CA ILE A 107 -6.67 -43.34 -16.15
C ILE A 107 -5.31 -42.86 -16.67
N LYS A 108 -5.06 -43.06 -17.97
CA LYS A 108 -3.77 -42.77 -18.62
C LYS A 108 -3.48 -41.26 -18.64
N GLU A 109 -4.51 -40.46 -18.78
CA GLU A 109 -4.51 -39.00 -18.82
C GLU A 109 -4.06 -38.42 -17.48
N LEU A 110 -4.40 -39.11 -16.37
CA LEU A 110 -3.92 -38.83 -15.01
C LEU A 110 -2.72 -39.70 -14.61
N GLY A 111 -2.01 -40.25 -15.61
CA GLY A 111 -0.73 -40.93 -15.45
C GLY A 111 -0.75 -42.30 -14.75
N SER A 112 -1.92 -42.94 -14.64
CA SER A 112 -2.11 -44.31 -14.11
C SER A 112 -1.33 -44.61 -12.83
N TRP A 113 -1.51 -43.77 -11.81
CA TRP A 113 -0.85 -43.82 -10.50
C TRP A 113 0.69 -43.70 -10.51
N LYS A 114 1.29 -43.26 -11.63
CA LYS A 114 2.76 -43.18 -11.80
C LYS A 114 3.26 -41.78 -12.14
N LYS A 115 2.60 -41.09 -13.05
CA LYS A 115 2.93 -39.70 -13.45
C LYS A 115 1.86 -38.76 -12.93
N GLN A 116 2.25 -37.58 -12.43
CA GLN A 116 1.31 -36.51 -12.11
C GLN A 116 1.06 -35.60 -13.33
N VAL A 117 -0.14 -35.04 -13.40
CA VAL A 117 -0.41 -33.80 -14.14
C VAL A 117 -0.15 -32.65 -13.18
N GLU A 118 0.68 -31.68 -13.56
CA GLU A 118 0.96 -30.51 -12.72
C GLU A 118 -0.24 -29.56 -12.79
N LEU A 119 -0.57 -28.89 -11.67
CA LEU A 119 -1.54 -27.80 -11.65
C LEU A 119 -0.79 -26.47 -11.77
N GLU A 120 -1.44 -25.48 -12.36
CA GLU A 120 -0.98 -24.09 -12.43
C GLU A 120 -1.56 -23.32 -11.23
N TRP A 121 -0.77 -22.44 -10.63
CA TRP A 121 -1.23 -21.62 -9.51
C TRP A 121 -1.89 -20.33 -10.02
N THR A 122 -3.08 -20.03 -9.49
CA THR A 122 -3.80 -18.76 -9.68
C THR A 122 -4.13 -18.15 -8.31
N PRO A 123 -4.48 -16.85 -8.24
CA PRO A 123 -4.90 -16.21 -6.97
C PRO A 123 -6.04 -16.94 -6.25
N ASP A 124 -6.92 -17.61 -7.00
CA ASP A 124 -8.07 -18.35 -6.46
C ASP A 124 -7.72 -19.77 -5.99
N GLY A 125 -6.57 -20.33 -6.41
CA GLY A 125 -6.11 -21.68 -6.05
C GLY A 125 -5.31 -22.37 -7.15
N TRP A 126 -5.17 -23.70 -7.07
CA TRP A 126 -4.48 -24.49 -8.10
C TRP A 126 -5.47 -24.96 -9.16
N VAL A 127 -5.17 -24.76 -10.44
CA VAL A 127 -6.05 -25.06 -11.57
C VAL A 127 -5.39 -26.02 -12.55
N CYS A 128 -6.15 -26.95 -13.15
CA CYS A 128 -5.75 -27.60 -14.40
C CYS A 128 -6.97 -27.91 -15.29
N GLU A 129 -6.78 -27.88 -16.61
CA GLU A 129 -7.78 -28.36 -17.57
C GLU A 129 -7.39 -29.73 -18.14
N LEU A 130 -8.38 -30.63 -18.20
CA LEU A 130 -8.18 -32.04 -18.54
C LEU A 130 -9.19 -32.49 -19.58
N GLU A 131 -8.75 -33.16 -20.64
CA GLU A 131 -9.64 -33.91 -21.54
C GLU A 131 -9.67 -35.39 -21.12
N LEU A 132 -10.78 -35.81 -20.52
CA LEU A 132 -10.97 -37.16 -19.97
C LEU A 132 -11.98 -37.98 -20.82
N PRO A 133 -11.85 -39.32 -20.87
CA PRO A 133 -12.82 -40.18 -21.56
C PRO A 133 -14.12 -40.28 -20.74
N GLY A 134 -15.25 -39.84 -21.32
CA GLY A 134 -16.54 -39.84 -20.63
C GLY A 134 -17.19 -41.22 -20.46
N GLY A 135 -17.95 -41.39 -19.38
CA GLY A 135 -18.84 -42.53 -19.14
C GLY A 135 -18.33 -43.66 -18.23
N GLU A 136 -17.13 -43.53 -17.64
CA GLU A 136 -16.62 -44.45 -16.61
C GLU A 136 -16.13 -43.63 -15.39
N PRO A 137 -16.27 -44.14 -14.14
CA PRO A 137 -15.77 -43.47 -12.95
C PRO A 137 -14.23 -43.47 -12.92
N VAL A 138 -13.64 -42.35 -12.54
CA VAL A 138 -12.19 -42.15 -12.46
C VAL A 138 -11.76 -41.98 -11.01
N GLU A 139 -10.79 -42.78 -10.57
CA GLU A 139 -10.18 -42.57 -9.26
C GLU A 139 -8.98 -41.63 -9.37
N TYR A 140 -8.84 -40.69 -8.42
CA TYR A 140 -7.72 -39.75 -8.38
C TYR A 140 -7.34 -39.30 -6.96
N LYS A 141 -6.16 -38.71 -6.84
CA LYS A 141 -5.67 -37.97 -5.67
C LYS A 141 -4.79 -36.79 -6.06
N PHE A 142 -4.72 -35.81 -5.17
CA PHE A 142 -3.72 -34.74 -5.22
C PHE A 142 -2.42 -35.14 -4.51
N VAL A 143 -1.30 -34.58 -4.98
CA VAL A 143 0.04 -34.71 -4.41
C VAL A 143 0.77 -33.37 -4.42
N ILE A 144 1.59 -33.12 -3.41
CA ILE A 144 2.52 -31.98 -3.34
C ILE A 144 3.94 -32.49 -3.61
N PHE A 145 4.72 -31.76 -4.40
CA PHE A 145 6.08 -32.12 -4.77
C PHE A 145 6.96 -30.89 -5.05
N THR A 146 8.24 -30.94 -4.68
CA THR A 146 9.24 -29.93 -5.07
C THR A 146 9.88 -30.33 -6.41
N LYS A 147 10.04 -29.40 -7.36
CA LYS A 147 10.77 -29.68 -8.61
C LYS A 147 12.22 -30.10 -8.30
N GLY A 148 12.63 -31.26 -8.81
CA GLY A 148 13.96 -31.85 -8.58
C GLY A 148 14.05 -32.86 -7.43
N LYS A 149 13.08 -32.93 -6.51
CA LYS A 149 13.01 -34.00 -5.48
C LYS A 149 12.14 -35.17 -5.98
N LYS A 150 12.41 -36.38 -5.49
CA LYS A 150 11.62 -37.60 -5.82
C LYS A 150 10.46 -37.85 -4.87
N ASP A 151 10.52 -37.29 -3.67
CA ASP A 151 9.50 -37.48 -2.64
C ASP A 151 8.26 -36.65 -2.95
N LYS A 152 7.10 -37.20 -2.63
CA LYS A 152 5.78 -36.59 -2.84
C LYS A 152 4.95 -36.76 -1.58
N LEU A 153 4.36 -35.68 -1.10
CA LEU A 153 3.34 -35.72 -0.05
C LEU A 153 1.99 -36.01 -0.73
N TRP A 154 1.28 -37.04 -0.29
CA TRP A 154 -0.04 -37.38 -0.81
C TRP A 154 -1.13 -36.80 0.07
N GLU A 155 -2.31 -36.50 -0.50
CA GLU A 155 -3.47 -36.16 0.33
C GLU A 155 -3.92 -37.35 1.19
N ASP A 156 -4.30 -37.06 2.44
CA ASP A 156 -4.85 -38.01 3.40
C ASP A 156 -6.28 -38.40 3.04
N GLY A 157 -6.66 -39.65 3.35
CA GLY A 157 -7.98 -40.21 3.08
C GLY A 157 -7.97 -41.31 2.02
N ASP A 158 -9.14 -41.68 1.53
CA ASP A 158 -9.32 -42.66 0.45
C ASP A 158 -9.10 -42.00 -0.94
N ASN A 159 -9.09 -42.77 -2.03
CA ASN A 159 -9.06 -42.19 -3.37
C ASN A 159 -10.39 -41.46 -3.66
N ARG A 160 -10.31 -40.27 -4.26
CA ARG A 160 -11.49 -39.57 -4.77
C ARG A 160 -12.04 -40.30 -5.98
N VAL A 161 -13.36 -40.32 -6.16
CA VAL A 161 -14.04 -40.92 -7.31
C VAL A 161 -14.79 -39.84 -8.07
N LEU A 162 -14.56 -39.75 -9.38
CA LEU A 162 -15.19 -38.80 -10.30
C LEU A 162 -16.07 -39.54 -11.31
N ASP A 163 -17.39 -39.36 -11.22
CA ASP A 163 -18.34 -39.91 -12.19
C ASP A 163 -18.44 -39.01 -13.44
N LEU A 164 -17.75 -39.40 -14.52
CA LEU A 164 -17.72 -38.61 -15.75
C LEU A 164 -18.97 -38.81 -16.63
N PRO A 165 -19.68 -37.74 -17.03
CA PRO A 165 -20.76 -37.81 -18.01
C PRO A 165 -20.25 -38.23 -19.40
N LYS A 166 -21.15 -38.48 -20.37
CA LYS A 166 -20.76 -38.97 -21.71
C LYS A 166 -20.05 -37.92 -22.60
N GLY A 167 -20.06 -36.65 -22.22
CA GLY A 167 -19.45 -35.52 -22.94
C GLY A 167 -19.86 -34.18 -22.32
N GLY A 168 -19.12 -33.11 -22.64
CA GLY A 168 -19.39 -31.73 -22.19
C GLY A 168 -18.17 -31.03 -21.59
N ILE A 169 -18.34 -29.78 -21.16
CA ILE A 169 -17.36 -28.98 -20.42
C ILE A 169 -17.91 -28.76 -19.01
N PHE A 170 -17.10 -29.03 -17.99
CA PHE A 170 -17.49 -28.94 -16.59
C PHE A 170 -16.39 -28.34 -15.73
N ASP A 171 -16.77 -27.52 -14.75
CA ASP A 171 -15.90 -27.06 -13.68
C ASP A 171 -16.12 -27.94 -12.43
N MET A 172 -15.06 -28.20 -11.66
CA MET A 172 -15.13 -28.80 -10.32
C MET A 172 -14.24 -28.05 -9.32
N VAL A 173 -14.66 -28.01 -8.06
CA VAL A 173 -13.87 -27.44 -6.94
C VAL A 173 -13.59 -28.53 -5.91
N CYS A 174 -12.33 -28.62 -5.48
CA CYS A 174 -11.81 -29.58 -4.50
C CYS A 174 -11.10 -28.85 -3.35
N HIS A 175 -11.05 -29.47 -2.16
CA HIS A 175 -10.26 -29.01 -1.02
C HIS A 175 -9.32 -30.11 -0.54
N TRP A 176 -8.08 -29.77 -0.19
CA TRP A 176 -7.08 -30.73 0.29
C TRP A 176 -7.57 -31.52 1.51
N ASN A 177 -7.23 -32.82 1.56
CA ASN A 177 -7.64 -33.78 2.60
C ASN A 177 -9.16 -33.96 2.81
N LYS A 178 -10.02 -33.45 1.90
CA LYS A 178 -11.48 -33.69 1.92
C LYS A 178 -11.92 -34.73 0.88
N THR A 179 -11.33 -35.92 0.89
CA THR A 179 -11.55 -36.97 -0.13
C THR A 179 -13.00 -37.47 -0.24
N ASN A 180 -13.85 -37.18 0.75
CA ASN A 180 -15.25 -37.60 0.82
C ASN A 180 -16.25 -36.45 0.53
N GLU A 181 -15.79 -35.31 0.01
CA GLU A 181 -16.69 -34.23 -0.44
C GLU A 181 -17.42 -34.62 -1.74
N PRO A 182 -18.69 -34.26 -1.92
CA PRO A 182 -19.40 -34.47 -3.18
C PRO A 182 -18.79 -33.56 -4.26
N VAL A 183 -18.30 -34.16 -5.35
CA VAL A 183 -17.72 -33.43 -6.48
C VAL A 183 -18.84 -33.06 -7.46
N ASP A 184 -19.43 -31.88 -7.27
CA ASP A 184 -20.46 -31.35 -8.17
C ASP A 184 -19.82 -30.87 -9.49
N LEU A 185 -20.12 -31.56 -10.59
CA LEU A 185 -19.73 -31.16 -11.95
C LEU A 185 -20.67 -30.08 -12.48
N MET A 186 -20.23 -28.82 -12.45
CA MET A 186 -21.01 -27.67 -12.92
C MET A 186 -20.84 -27.51 -14.44
N GLY A 187 -21.91 -27.76 -15.21
CA GLY A 187 -21.85 -27.77 -16.68
C GLY A 187 -22.04 -26.39 -17.31
N THR A 188 -21.19 -26.04 -18.29
CA THR A 188 -21.33 -24.83 -19.10
C THR A 188 -22.22 -25.10 -20.33
N LEU A 189 -23.29 -24.34 -20.52
CA LEU A 189 -24.08 -24.36 -21.76
C LEU A 189 -23.35 -23.59 -22.86
N MET A 190 -23.08 -24.23 -23.99
CA MET A 190 -22.57 -23.56 -25.19
C MET A 190 -23.73 -23.21 -26.12
N VAL A 191 -23.75 -21.97 -26.60
CA VAL A 191 -24.48 -21.57 -27.81
C VAL A 191 -23.56 -21.83 -28.99
N GLU A 192 -24.06 -22.46 -30.04
CA GLU A 192 -23.30 -22.67 -31.28
C GLU A 192 -23.25 -21.34 -32.06
N GLU A 193 -22.06 -20.79 -32.26
CA GLU A 193 -21.84 -19.62 -33.12
C GLU A 193 -21.60 -20.09 -34.56
N ASP A 194 -22.55 -19.82 -35.46
CA ASP A 194 -22.42 -20.10 -36.89
C ASP A 194 -21.49 -19.08 -37.58
N GLU A 195 -20.33 -19.55 -38.02
CA GLU A 195 -19.35 -18.81 -38.83
C GLU A 195 -19.81 -18.66 -40.29
N GLU A 196 -20.80 -17.80 -40.54
CA GLU A 196 -21.12 -17.36 -41.90
C GLU A 196 -21.75 -15.95 -41.91
N PHE A 197 -20.95 -14.88 -42.09
CA PHE A 197 -21.25 -13.70 -42.93
C PHE A 197 -20.13 -12.63 -42.88
N LYS A 198 -19.04 -12.85 -43.63
CA LYS A 198 -18.16 -11.77 -44.10
C LYS A 198 -18.26 -11.63 -45.62
N ARG A 199 -19.10 -10.69 -46.09
CA ARG A 199 -19.02 -9.91 -47.36
C ARG A 199 -20.37 -9.26 -47.71
N GLN A 200 -20.50 -7.94 -47.54
CA GLN A 200 -20.70 -6.96 -48.64
C GLN A 200 -21.19 -5.60 -48.14
N GLY A 201 -20.73 -4.54 -48.82
CA GLY A 201 -21.56 -3.36 -49.16
C GLY A 201 -21.97 -2.42 -48.04
N GLY A 202 -21.26 -1.30 -47.91
CA GLY A 202 -21.77 -0.15 -47.15
C GLY A 202 -22.77 0.68 -47.96
N VAL A 203 -23.64 1.39 -47.24
CA VAL A 203 -24.42 2.54 -47.71
C VAL A 203 -24.42 3.57 -46.58
N ASN A 204 -24.25 4.85 -46.90
CA ASN A 204 -24.38 5.95 -45.94
C ASN A 204 -25.86 6.18 -45.61
N ASP A 205 -26.19 6.52 -44.37
CA ASP A 205 -27.11 7.65 -44.16
C ASP A 205 -26.85 8.39 -42.85
N SER A 206 -26.86 9.71 -42.94
CA SER A 206 -27.13 10.64 -41.83
C SER A 206 -28.65 10.66 -41.57
N VAL A 207 -29.22 11.11 -40.45
CA VAL A 207 -28.86 12.16 -39.48
C VAL A 207 -29.56 11.83 -38.15
N ASP A 208 -29.03 12.26 -37.00
CA ASP A 208 -29.70 13.17 -36.05
C ASP A 208 -29.00 13.17 -34.68
N GLU A 209 -28.75 14.37 -34.15
CA GLU A 209 -28.18 14.61 -32.82
C GLU A 209 -29.29 14.58 -31.76
N ASP A 210 -29.12 13.77 -30.71
CA ASP A 210 -29.61 14.16 -29.37
C ASP A 210 -28.64 13.65 -28.28
N GLY A 211 -28.49 14.45 -27.22
CA GLY A 211 -27.44 14.30 -26.23
C GLY A 211 -27.73 13.24 -25.17
N GLY A 212 -27.17 12.04 -25.35
CA GLY A 212 -27.15 10.99 -24.33
C GLY A 212 -25.72 10.53 -24.03
N VAL A 213 -25.17 10.90 -22.87
CA VAL A 213 -23.91 10.32 -22.37
C VAL A 213 -24.18 8.86 -22.00
N VAL A 214 -23.85 7.95 -22.92
CA VAL A 214 -23.81 6.52 -22.64
C VAL A 214 -22.59 6.26 -21.77
N LEU A 215 -22.81 6.08 -20.47
CA LEU A 215 -21.80 5.57 -19.57
C LEU A 215 -21.50 4.11 -19.94
N GLU A 216 -20.36 3.89 -20.58
CA GLU A 216 -19.72 2.58 -20.64
C GLU A 216 -19.52 2.01 -19.23
N GLY A 217 -19.32 0.69 -19.13
CA GLY A 217 -19.38 -0.03 -17.86
C GLY A 217 -18.50 0.57 -16.77
N ASP A 218 -19.13 1.07 -15.70
CA ASP A 218 -18.45 1.61 -14.52
C ASP A 218 -17.47 0.54 -13.99
N PRO A 219 -16.16 0.81 -13.91
CA PRO A 219 -15.18 -0.16 -13.43
C PRO A 219 -15.46 -0.53 -11.97
N SER A 220 -14.99 -1.71 -11.55
CA SER A 220 -15.12 -2.18 -10.17
C SER A 220 -14.67 -1.11 -9.18
N SER A 221 -15.42 -0.91 -8.10
CA SER A 221 -14.99 0.05 -7.09
C SER A 221 -13.67 -0.40 -6.46
N ALA A 222 -12.72 0.53 -6.31
CA ALA A 222 -11.42 0.27 -5.68
C ALA A 222 -11.56 -0.25 -4.22
N PHE A 223 -12.74 -0.04 -3.60
CA PHE A 223 -13.12 -0.62 -2.32
C PHE A 223 -13.31 -2.14 -2.41
N VAL A 224 -14.02 -2.61 -3.44
CA VAL A 224 -14.31 -4.04 -3.65
C VAL A 224 -13.11 -4.80 -4.21
N GLU A 225 -12.25 -4.15 -5.01
CA GLU A 225 -10.96 -4.72 -5.43
C GLU A 225 -10.03 -5.05 -4.25
N GLN A 226 -10.16 -4.33 -3.13
CA GLN A 226 -9.39 -4.54 -1.91
C GLN A 226 -10.05 -5.54 -0.92
N TRP A 227 -11.18 -6.14 -1.28
CA TRP A 227 -11.92 -7.03 -0.40
C TRP A 227 -11.20 -8.36 -0.16
N GLN A 228 -10.90 -8.65 1.11
CA GLN A 228 -10.28 -9.89 1.59
C GLN A 228 -11.21 -10.64 2.56
N GLY A 229 -12.48 -10.24 2.64
CA GLY A 229 -13.51 -10.93 3.39
C GLY A 229 -14.04 -12.16 2.64
N ARG A 230 -15.14 -12.72 3.14
CA ARG A 230 -15.80 -13.86 2.49
C ARG A 230 -16.49 -13.43 1.19
N GLU A 231 -16.55 -14.34 0.22
CA GLU A 231 -17.32 -14.16 -1.02
C GLU A 231 -18.82 -13.93 -0.78
N VAL A 232 -19.46 -13.26 -1.73
CA VAL A 232 -20.89 -12.94 -1.68
C VAL A 232 -21.74 -14.18 -1.98
N LEU A 233 -22.42 -14.69 -0.95
CA LEU A 233 -23.42 -15.73 -1.10
C LEU A 233 -24.83 -15.11 -1.17
N PHE A 234 -25.48 -15.21 -2.33
CA PHE A 234 -26.85 -14.73 -2.51
C PHE A 234 -27.86 -15.63 -1.77
N MET A 235 -28.42 -15.13 -0.67
CA MET A 235 -29.31 -15.88 0.22
C MET A 235 -30.78 -15.73 -0.20
N ARG A 236 -31.52 -16.83 -0.30
CA ARG A 236 -32.98 -16.83 -0.61
C ARG A 236 -33.88 -16.87 0.64
N SER A 237 -33.28 -16.96 1.82
CA SER A 237 -33.92 -17.13 3.12
C SER A 237 -33.06 -16.47 4.19
N ASN A 238 -33.53 -16.37 5.44
CA ASN A 238 -32.70 -15.95 6.58
C ASN A 238 -31.73 -17.08 7.02
N GLU A 239 -30.94 -17.61 6.10
CA GLU A 239 -29.90 -18.63 6.35
C GLU A 239 -28.60 -18.03 6.91
N HIS A 240 -28.74 -16.99 7.74
CA HIS A 240 -27.70 -16.50 8.65
C HIS A 240 -27.49 -17.51 9.80
N ARG A 241 -27.23 -18.79 9.47
CA ARG A 241 -26.78 -19.78 10.44
C ARG A 241 -25.50 -19.25 11.07
N SER A 242 -25.45 -19.27 12.40
CA SER A 242 -24.34 -18.79 13.22
C SER A 242 -23.00 -19.41 12.80
N ARG A 243 -22.29 -18.74 11.90
CA ARG A 243 -20.90 -19.02 11.48
C ARG A 243 -19.90 -18.23 12.35
N ASP A 244 -20.30 -17.90 13.58
CA ASP A 244 -19.56 -17.17 14.63
C ASP A 244 -18.36 -17.96 15.19
N ILE A 245 -18.19 -19.23 14.81
CA ILE A 245 -17.44 -20.25 15.59
C ILE A 245 -15.91 -20.11 15.48
N GLU A 246 -15.40 -19.36 14.50
CA GLU A 246 -13.97 -19.37 14.14
C GLU A 246 -13.13 -18.25 14.75
N ARG A 247 -13.73 -17.17 15.27
CA ARG A 247 -12.97 -16.06 15.85
C ARG A 247 -12.55 -16.30 17.29
N ARG A 248 -11.27 -16.10 17.56
CA ARG A 248 -10.66 -16.19 18.89
C ARG A 248 -10.23 -14.79 19.33
N TRP A 249 -10.70 -14.38 20.51
CA TRP A 249 -10.23 -13.18 21.18
C TRP A 249 -9.20 -13.59 22.23
N ILE A 250 -7.95 -13.17 22.06
CA ILE A 250 -6.88 -13.38 23.05
C ILE A 250 -6.69 -12.05 23.79
N THR A 251 -7.07 -12.02 25.06
CA THR A 251 -6.97 -10.83 25.93
C THR A 251 -5.77 -10.88 26.90
N ASP A 252 -5.09 -12.03 26.98
CA ASP A 252 -3.99 -12.24 27.91
C ASP A 252 -2.75 -11.41 27.53
N GLY A 253 -2.30 -10.55 28.45
CA GLY A 253 -1.08 -9.74 28.28
C GLY A 253 -1.23 -8.48 27.42
N LEU A 254 -2.46 -8.05 27.08
CA LEU A 254 -2.70 -6.81 26.34
C LEU A 254 -2.50 -5.55 27.21
N ASP A 255 -2.06 -4.46 26.57
CA ASP A 255 -2.02 -3.12 27.16
C ASP A 255 -3.44 -2.54 27.36
N ARG A 256 -3.55 -1.41 28.10
CA ARG A 256 -4.84 -0.78 28.46
C ARG A 256 -5.70 -0.43 27.24
N VAL A 257 -5.08 -0.01 26.14
CA VAL A 257 -5.77 0.49 24.94
C VAL A 257 -6.17 -0.68 24.03
N ALA A 258 -5.26 -1.61 23.80
CA ALA A 258 -5.50 -2.86 23.09
C ALA A 258 -6.59 -3.70 23.77
N LEU A 259 -6.51 -3.87 25.10
CA LEU A 259 -7.51 -4.62 25.86
C LEU A 259 -8.91 -4.00 25.72
N LYS A 260 -9.02 -2.67 25.89
CA LYS A 260 -10.29 -1.94 25.71
C LYS A 260 -10.87 -2.12 24.30
N LEU A 261 -10.04 -2.10 23.25
CA LEU A 261 -10.48 -2.35 21.88
C LEU A 261 -10.93 -3.81 21.68
N VAL A 262 -10.13 -4.80 22.10
CA VAL A 262 -10.41 -6.23 21.89
C VAL A 262 -11.62 -6.71 22.71
N GLU A 263 -11.79 -6.23 23.94
CA GLU A 263 -13.01 -6.43 24.72
C GLU A 263 -14.22 -5.70 24.10
N GLY A 264 -13.99 -4.54 23.48
CA GLY A 264 -14.97 -3.85 22.65
C GLY A 264 -15.44 -4.69 21.46
N ASP A 265 -14.53 -5.15 20.60
CA ASP A 265 -14.83 -5.98 19.41
C ASP A 265 -15.61 -7.26 19.77
N LYS A 266 -15.23 -7.91 20.86
CA LYS A 266 -15.92 -9.10 21.41
C LYS A 266 -17.40 -8.87 21.71
N ASN A 267 -17.77 -7.65 22.06
CA ASN A 267 -19.17 -7.23 22.31
C ASN A 267 -19.81 -6.55 21.07
N ALA A 268 -18.99 -5.99 20.18
CA ALA A 268 -19.38 -5.30 18.95
C ALA A 268 -19.52 -6.26 17.76
N ARG A 269 -20.62 -7.01 17.70
CA ARG A 269 -20.94 -7.93 16.58
C ARG A 269 -21.15 -7.22 15.24
N ASN A 270 -21.74 -6.03 15.27
CA ASN A 270 -22.23 -5.25 14.14
C ASN A 270 -21.40 -3.97 13.92
N TRP A 271 -21.39 -3.44 12.69
CA TRP A 271 -20.46 -2.40 12.26
C TRP A 271 -20.58 -1.11 13.09
N TRP A 272 -21.80 -0.65 13.38
CA TRP A 272 -22.00 0.56 14.19
C TRP A 272 -21.40 0.42 15.59
N ARG A 273 -21.49 -0.75 16.24
CA ARG A 273 -20.81 -0.95 17.54
C ARG A 273 -19.30 -0.99 17.39
N LYS A 274 -18.76 -1.47 16.27
CA LYS A 274 -17.31 -1.40 16.00
C LYS A 274 -16.87 0.06 15.85
N LEU A 275 -17.69 0.91 15.22
CA LEU A 275 -17.49 2.36 15.19
C LEU A 275 -17.63 2.99 16.61
N GLU A 276 -18.57 2.54 17.44
CA GLU A 276 -18.68 3.02 18.85
C GLU A 276 -17.43 2.67 19.66
N VAL A 277 -16.87 1.46 19.51
CA VAL A 277 -15.61 1.07 20.16
C VAL A 277 -14.48 2.03 19.78
N VAL A 278 -14.37 2.43 18.51
CA VAL A 278 -13.38 3.43 18.05
C VAL A 278 -13.69 4.82 18.64
N CYS A 279 -14.95 5.24 18.61
CA CYS A 279 -15.37 6.53 19.18
C CYS A 279 -15.03 6.62 20.69
N ASP A 280 -15.35 5.58 21.46
CA ASP A 280 -15.05 5.49 22.90
C ASP A 280 -13.55 5.37 23.18
N LEU A 281 -12.76 4.81 22.26
CA LEU A 281 -11.30 4.75 22.35
C LEU A 281 -10.68 6.13 22.18
N LEU A 282 -11.09 6.88 21.15
CA LEU A 282 -10.55 8.21 20.83
C LEU A 282 -11.02 9.27 21.84
N VAL A 283 -12.32 9.30 22.17
CA VAL A 283 -12.89 10.26 23.13
C VAL A 283 -12.45 9.94 24.57
N GLY A 284 -12.29 8.66 24.91
CA GLY A 284 -12.00 8.23 26.28
C GLY A 284 -10.54 8.30 26.71
N ASN A 285 -9.59 8.48 25.78
CA ASN A 285 -8.14 8.38 26.03
C ASN A 285 -7.41 9.73 25.90
N SER A 286 -8.04 10.84 26.27
CA SER A 286 -7.45 12.20 26.19
C SER A 286 -6.28 12.48 27.15
N GLU A 287 -5.74 11.47 27.83
CA GLU A 287 -4.55 11.58 28.69
C GLU A 287 -3.27 11.66 27.81
N GLU A 288 -2.36 12.57 28.12
CA GLU A 288 -1.11 12.76 27.37
C GLU A 288 -0.30 11.44 27.31
N GLY A 289 -0.07 10.93 26.11
CA GLY A 289 0.62 9.66 25.83
C GLY A 289 -0.26 8.51 25.33
N GLN A 290 -1.56 8.49 25.64
CA GLN A 290 -2.48 7.41 25.19
C GLN A 290 -3.21 7.73 23.87
N CYS A 291 -3.20 8.99 23.43
CA CYS A 291 -3.87 9.45 22.21
C CYS A 291 -3.32 8.77 20.94
N LEU A 292 -1.99 8.82 20.73
CA LEU A 292 -1.34 8.19 19.57
C LEU A 292 -1.60 6.68 19.51
N GLU A 293 -1.52 5.99 20.65
CA GLU A 293 -1.80 4.55 20.73
C GLU A 293 -3.27 4.24 20.37
N ALA A 294 -4.22 5.05 20.84
CA ALA A 294 -5.62 4.95 20.46
C ALA A 294 -5.86 5.19 18.96
N LEU A 295 -5.17 6.17 18.36
CA LEU A 295 -5.19 6.42 16.93
C LEU A 295 -4.65 5.21 16.13
N ILE A 296 -3.49 4.66 16.52
CA ILE A 296 -2.84 3.53 15.82
C ILE A 296 -3.76 2.32 15.81
N TYR A 297 -4.24 1.91 16.99
CA TYR A 297 -5.15 0.76 17.10
C TYR A 297 -6.47 1.00 16.36
N SER A 298 -7.00 2.23 16.34
CA SER A 298 -8.19 2.59 15.56
C SER A 298 -7.97 2.46 14.06
N ALA A 299 -6.82 2.93 13.54
CA ALA A 299 -6.48 2.85 12.12
C ALA A 299 -6.35 1.40 11.64
N ILE A 300 -5.62 0.56 12.39
CA ILE A 300 -5.45 -0.87 12.07
C ILE A 300 -6.81 -1.59 12.08
N TYR A 301 -7.60 -1.37 13.13
CA TYR A 301 -8.90 -2.02 13.32
C TYR A 301 -9.90 -1.63 12.23
N LEU A 302 -10.02 -0.34 11.90
CA LEU A 302 -10.92 0.13 10.85
C LEU A 302 -10.49 -0.34 9.45
N LYS A 303 -9.18 -0.35 9.15
CA LYS A 303 -8.70 -0.91 7.89
C LYS A 303 -9.10 -2.37 7.74
N TRP A 304 -8.87 -3.20 8.77
CA TRP A 304 -9.25 -4.62 8.76
C TRP A 304 -10.76 -4.88 8.69
N ILE A 305 -11.59 -3.97 9.21
CA ILE A 305 -13.05 -4.01 9.00
C ILE A 305 -13.39 -3.76 7.54
N ASN A 306 -12.84 -2.71 6.92
CA ASN A 306 -13.22 -2.31 5.57
C ASN A 306 -12.76 -3.29 4.49
N ILE A 307 -11.60 -3.94 4.65
CA ILE A 307 -11.17 -5.02 3.76
C ILE A 307 -11.80 -6.39 4.12
N GLY A 308 -12.74 -6.45 5.06
CA GLY A 308 -13.50 -7.68 5.39
C GLY A 308 -12.78 -8.73 6.23
N GLN A 309 -11.52 -8.49 6.64
CA GLN A 309 -10.80 -9.38 7.55
C GLN A 309 -11.43 -9.41 8.95
N ILE A 310 -12.05 -8.31 9.38
CA ILE A 310 -12.96 -8.22 10.53
C ILE A 310 -14.40 -8.15 10.02
N PRO A 311 -15.12 -9.29 9.96
CA PRO A 311 -16.49 -9.33 9.49
C PRO A 311 -17.46 -8.64 10.46
N CYS A 312 -18.50 -8.05 9.90
CA CYS A 312 -19.64 -7.49 10.60
C CYS A 312 -20.84 -8.43 10.49
N PHE A 313 -21.39 -8.82 11.64
CA PHE A 313 -22.51 -9.74 11.73
C PHE A 313 -23.83 -9.02 12.05
N GLU A 314 -24.95 -9.61 11.62
CA GLU A 314 -26.27 -9.20 12.08
C GLU A 314 -26.47 -9.53 13.56
N ASP A 315 -27.17 -8.65 14.28
CA ASP A 315 -27.83 -8.98 15.53
C ASP A 315 -29.35 -8.79 15.41
N GLY A 316 -30.09 -9.06 16.48
CA GLY A 316 -31.55 -8.91 16.48
C GLY A 316 -32.04 -7.44 16.50
N GLY A 317 -31.14 -6.46 16.37
CA GLY A 317 -31.45 -5.04 16.39
C GLY A 317 -32.01 -4.52 15.06
N HIS A 318 -32.66 -3.36 15.13
CA HIS A 318 -33.12 -2.61 13.96
C HIS A 318 -32.40 -1.25 13.93
N HIS A 319 -31.13 -1.25 13.53
CA HIS A 319 -30.31 -0.05 13.43
C HIS A 319 -30.11 0.31 11.95
N ARG A 320 -30.62 1.48 11.57
CA ARG A 320 -30.48 2.03 10.21
C ARG A 320 -29.11 2.72 10.04
N PRO A 321 -28.68 2.96 8.78
CA PRO A 321 -27.41 3.62 8.45
C PRO A 321 -27.17 4.97 9.15
N ASN A 322 -28.23 5.66 9.60
CA ASN A 322 -28.11 6.93 10.32
C ASN A 322 -27.33 6.81 11.62
N ARG A 323 -27.38 5.65 12.30
CA ARG A 323 -26.59 5.43 13.51
C ARG A 323 -25.09 5.42 13.17
N HIS A 324 -24.69 4.74 12.10
CA HIS A 324 -23.31 4.70 11.62
C HIS A 324 -22.83 6.11 11.21
N ALA A 325 -23.66 6.88 10.51
CA ALA A 325 -23.39 8.28 10.15
C ALA A 325 -23.20 9.18 11.40
N GLU A 326 -24.08 9.08 12.39
CA GLU A 326 -23.97 9.83 13.65
C GLU A 326 -22.65 9.55 14.39
N ILE A 327 -22.24 8.28 14.48
CA ILE A 327 -20.99 7.87 15.14
C ILE A 327 -19.77 8.31 14.32
N SER A 328 -19.81 8.13 13.00
CA SER A 328 -18.78 8.59 12.07
C SER A 328 -18.51 10.08 12.22
N ARG A 329 -19.57 10.90 12.33
CA ARG A 329 -19.48 12.34 12.59
C ARG A 329 -18.79 12.66 13.92
N LEU A 330 -19.04 11.87 14.98
CA LEU A 330 -18.37 12.07 16.27
C LEU A 330 -16.87 11.74 16.19
N ILE A 331 -16.52 10.61 15.55
CA ILE A 331 -15.12 10.24 15.29
C ILE A 331 -14.43 11.34 14.47
N PHE A 332 -15.03 11.77 13.36
CA PHE A 332 -14.50 12.82 12.49
C PHE A 332 -14.22 14.13 13.23
N ARG A 333 -15.14 14.57 14.12
CA ARG A 333 -14.97 15.78 14.93
C ARG A 333 -13.76 15.68 15.87
N GLU A 334 -13.56 14.53 16.51
CA GLU A 334 -12.41 14.35 17.42
C GLU A 334 -11.10 14.21 16.63
N LEU A 335 -11.10 13.53 15.48
CA LEU A 335 -9.94 13.47 14.58
C LEU A 335 -9.51 14.86 14.10
N GLU A 336 -10.44 15.71 13.65
CA GLU A 336 -10.12 17.08 13.23
C GLU A 336 -9.67 17.98 14.40
N ARG A 337 -10.22 17.75 15.61
CA ARG A 337 -9.76 18.42 16.84
C ARG A 337 -8.33 18.04 17.20
N ILE A 338 -7.95 16.77 17.06
CA ILE A 338 -6.58 16.30 17.28
C ILE A 338 -5.67 16.81 16.16
N TYR A 339 -6.09 16.76 14.89
CA TYR A 339 -5.28 17.18 13.73
C TYR A 339 -4.78 18.63 13.85
N TYR A 340 -5.65 19.55 14.29
CA TYR A 340 -5.31 20.97 14.48
C TYR A 340 -5.04 21.34 15.95
N GLY A 341 -4.68 20.35 16.78
CA GLY A 341 -4.25 20.55 18.15
C GLY A 341 -2.89 21.26 18.25
N LYS A 342 -2.64 21.93 19.38
CA LYS A 342 -1.36 22.66 19.61
C LYS A 342 -0.17 21.74 19.87
N ASN A 343 -0.42 20.52 20.35
CA ASN A 343 0.60 19.55 20.78
C ASN A 343 0.65 18.34 19.84
N THR A 344 0.04 18.44 18.65
CA THR A 344 -0.12 17.33 17.71
C THR A 344 1.23 16.96 17.10
N SER A 345 1.63 15.70 17.24
CA SER A 345 2.87 15.22 16.65
C SER A 345 2.70 14.93 15.16
N PRO A 346 3.80 14.89 14.37
CA PRO A 346 3.74 14.39 13.00
C PRO A 346 3.17 12.97 12.92
N GLN A 347 3.41 12.14 13.94
CA GLN A 347 2.93 10.76 14.02
C GLN A 347 1.40 10.70 14.11
N ASP A 348 0.77 11.56 14.92
CA ASP A 348 -0.69 11.67 15.01
C ASP A 348 -1.30 12.02 13.64
N VAL A 349 -0.71 13.00 12.93
CA VAL A 349 -1.16 13.43 11.60
C VAL A 349 -1.12 12.27 10.60
N LEU A 350 -0.03 11.50 10.55
CA LEU A 350 0.10 10.35 9.65
C LEU A 350 -0.96 9.27 9.91
N VAL A 351 -1.31 9.02 11.18
CA VAL A 351 -2.28 7.99 11.56
C VAL A 351 -3.72 8.49 11.34
N ILE A 352 -4.04 9.75 11.68
CA ILE A 352 -5.36 10.34 11.44
C ILE A 352 -5.75 10.26 9.95
N ARG A 353 -4.81 10.57 9.03
CA ARG A 353 -5.04 10.48 7.58
C ARG A 353 -5.49 9.09 7.13
N LYS A 354 -5.05 8.02 7.79
CA LYS A 354 -5.41 6.63 7.49
C LYS A 354 -6.79 6.23 8.03
N ILE A 355 -7.27 6.91 9.07
CA ILE A 355 -8.62 6.69 9.63
C ILE A 355 -9.69 7.36 8.75
N GLN A 356 -9.42 8.55 8.21
CA GLN A 356 -10.41 9.39 7.53
C GLN A 356 -11.16 8.69 6.37
N PRO A 357 -10.51 7.96 5.45
CA PRO A 357 -11.20 7.21 4.38
C PRO A 357 -12.04 6.04 4.89
N CYS A 358 -11.79 5.57 6.11
CA CYS A 358 -12.45 4.38 6.64
C CYS A 358 -13.85 4.64 7.24
N LEU A 359 -14.29 5.91 7.27
CA LEU A 359 -15.51 6.34 7.95
C LEU A 359 -16.66 6.55 6.95
N PRO A 360 -17.89 6.07 7.24
CA PRO A 360 -19.04 6.34 6.37
C PRO A 360 -19.39 7.82 6.30
N SER A 361 -20.10 8.19 5.25
CA SER A 361 -20.61 9.54 5.05
C SER A 361 -21.69 9.89 6.08
N PHE A 362 -21.66 11.15 6.53
CA PHE A 362 -22.65 11.71 7.43
C PHE A 362 -23.32 12.98 6.87
N LYS A 363 -23.52 13.00 5.55
CA LYS A 363 -24.45 13.92 4.89
C LYS A 363 -25.85 13.85 5.52
N SER A 364 -26.61 14.93 5.37
CA SER A 364 -27.98 15.07 5.87
C SER A 364 -28.88 13.89 5.48
N GLU A 365 -28.79 13.42 4.24
CA GLU A 365 -29.54 12.29 3.69
C GLU A 365 -29.27 10.95 4.40
N PHE A 366 -28.03 10.72 4.87
CA PHE A 366 -27.66 9.52 5.63
C PHE A 366 -27.97 9.65 7.11
N THR A 367 -27.88 10.86 7.68
CA THR A 367 -28.31 11.14 9.08
C THR A 367 -29.83 11.25 9.26
N ALA A 368 -30.61 11.22 8.18
CA ALA A 368 -32.06 11.23 8.23
C ALA A 368 -32.61 9.99 8.97
N SER A 369 -33.84 10.05 9.49
CA SER A 369 -34.44 8.95 10.25
C SER A 369 -34.67 7.66 9.45
N VAL A 370 -34.74 7.77 8.11
CA VAL A 370 -34.98 6.64 7.20
C VAL A 370 -34.12 6.79 5.93
N PRO A 371 -32.80 6.53 5.99
CA PRO A 371 -31.91 6.61 4.83
C PRO A 371 -32.00 5.34 3.97
N LEU A 372 -31.47 5.41 2.74
CA LEU A 372 -31.34 4.28 1.79
C LEU A 372 -32.64 3.49 1.55
N THR A 373 -33.79 4.17 1.45
CA THR A 373 -35.09 3.48 1.28
C THR A 373 -35.27 2.80 -0.07
N ARG A 374 -34.53 3.20 -1.11
CA ARG A 374 -34.71 2.74 -2.50
C ARG A 374 -34.66 1.22 -2.64
N ILE A 375 -33.78 0.56 -1.89
CA ILE A 375 -33.64 -0.91 -1.90
C ILE A 375 -34.91 -1.65 -1.47
N ARG A 376 -35.73 -1.06 -0.60
CA ARG A 376 -37.04 -1.61 -0.23
C ARG A 376 -37.96 -1.64 -1.44
N ASP A 377 -38.02 -0.52 -2.16
CA ASP A 377 -38.98 -0.34 -3.24
C ASP A 377 -38.57 -1.20 -4.47
N ILE A 378 -37.26 -1.29 -4.73
CA ILE A 378 -36.63 -2.28 -5.64
C ILE A 378 -37.03 -3.71 -5.25
N ALA A 379 -36.84 -4.10 -3.99
CA ALA A 379 -37.17 -5.44 -3.49
C ALA A 379 -38.68 -5.75 -3.43
N HIS A 380 -39.56 -4.78 -3.69
CA HIS A 380 -41.01 -4.99 -3.79
C HIS A 380 -41.56 -5.00 -5.22
N ARG A 381 -40.75 -4.68 -6.24
CA ARG A 381 -41.13 -4.66 -7.66
C ARG A 381 -41.81 -5.94 -8.18
N GLY A 382 -42.70 -5.77 -9.15
CA GLY A 382 -43.47 -6.87 -9.77
C GLY A 382 -42.85 -7.43 -11.05
N ASP A 383 -41.93 -6.69 -11.66
CA ASP A 383 -41.25 -6.99 -12.93
C ASP A 383 -39.93 -7.75 -12.76
N ILE A 384 -39.65 -8.29 -11.56
CA ILE A 384 -38.46 -9.10 -11.27
C ILE A 384 -38.82 -10.52 -10.83
N PRO A 385 -38.03 -11.55 -11.20
CA PRO A 385 -38.26 -12.94 -10.78
C PRO A 385 -38.30 -13.10 -9.25
N HIS A 386 -39.16 -14.00 -8.76
CA HIS A 386 -39.32 -14.23 -7.32
C HIS A 386 -38.02 -14.61 -6.61
N ASN A 387 -37.17 -15.41 -7.24
CA ASN A 387 -35.87 -15.81 -6.68
C ASN A 387 -34.95 -14.61 -6.47
N LEU A 388 -34.80 -13.75 -7.49
CA LEU A 388 -34.01 -12.51 -7.40
C LEU A 388 -34.58 -11.57 -6.33
N LYS A 389 -35.91 -11.48 -6.23
CA LYS A 389 -36.60 -10.70 -5.20
C LYS A 389 -36.25 -11.15 -3.78
N GLN A 390 -36.19 -12.47 -3.53
CA GLN A 390 -35.74 -13.00 -2.24
C GLN A 390 -34.23 -12.76 -2.03
N GLU A 391 -33.41 -12.90 -3.07
CA GLU A 391 -31.96 -12.67 -3.00
C GLU A 391 -31.61 -11.23 -2.64
N ILE A 392 -32.21 -10.23 -3.30
CA ILE A 392 -32.05 -8.81 -2.95
C ILE A 392 -32.53 -8.55 -1.52
N LYS A 393 -33.68 -9.11 -1.13
CA LYS A 393 -34.27 -8.92 0.20
C LYS A 393 -33.39 -9.48 1.32
N HIS A 394 -32.95 -10.72 1.19
CA HIS A 394 -32.25 -11.45 2.25
C HIS A 394 -30.74 -11.22 2.24
N THR A 395 -30.15 -10.82 1.10
CA THR A 395 -28.71 -10.50 1.00
C THR A 395 -28.42 -9.04 1.31
N ILE A 396 -29.28 -8.09 0.91
CA ILE A 396 -29.00 -6.64 0.97
C ILE A 396 -30.03 -5.89 1.84
N GLN A 397 -31.33 -5.94 1.49
CA GLN A 397 -32.35 -5.10 2.13
C GLN A 397 -32.48 -5.32 3.65
N ASN A 398 -32.54 -6.59 4.08
CA ASN A 398 -32.70 -6.94 5.49
C ASN A 398 -31.47 -6.52 6.31
N LYS A 399 -30.26 -6.65 5.74
CA LYS A 399 -29.00 -6.25 6.40
C LYS A 399 -28.95 -4.76 6.63
N LEU A 400 -29.08 -3.96 5.57
CA LEU A 400 -29.07 -2.50 5.68
C LEU A 400 -30.14 -1.93 6.63
N HIS A 401 -31.24 -2.64 6.86
CA HIS A 401 -32.28 -2.28 7.84
C HIS A 401 -32.06 -2.78 9.28
N ARG A 402 -31.02 -3.56 9.54
CA ARG A 402 -30.66 -4.14 10.86
C ARG A 402 -29.28 -3.69 11.32
N ASN A 403 -28.30 -3.89 10.45
CA ASN A 403 -26.92 -3.44 10.54
C ASN A 403 -26.33 -3.39 9.13
N ALA A 404 -26.04 -2.19 8.61
CA ALA A 404 -25.17 -2.05 7.46
C ALA A 404 -23.72 -2.46 7.80
N GLY A 405 -22.97 -3.01 6.84
CA GLY A 405 -21.53 -3.25 6.94
C GLY A 405 -20.84 -3.20 5.58
N PRO A 406 -19.49 -3.10 5.53
CA PRO A 406 -18.71 -3.16 4.28
C PRO A 406 -19.13 -4.27 3.32
N GLU A 407 -19.53 -5.43 3.85
CA GLU A 407 -20.06 -6.58 3.10
C GLU A 407 -21.25 -6.23 2.20
N ASP A 408 -22.06 -5.24 2.57
CA ASP A 408 -23.29 -4.87 1.85
C ASP A 408 -22.98 -4.10 0.57
N LEU A 409 -21.88 -3.32 0.52
CA LEU A 409 -21.42 -2.67 -0.69
C LEU A 409 -20.91 -3.72 -1.69
N VAL A 410 -20.05 -4.63 -1.22
CA VAL A 410 -19.52 -5.78 -1.99
C VAL A 410 -20.67 -6.63 -2.54
N ALA A 411 -21.67 -6.95 -1.71
CA ALA A 411 -22.84 -7.73 -2.12
C ALA A 411 -23.76 -6.99 -3.10
N THR A 412 -23.82 -5.66 -3.02
CA THR A 412 -24.60 -4.82 -3.96
C THR A 412 -23.88 -4.69 -5.31
N GLU A 413 -22.56 -4.52 -5.33
CA GLU A 413 -21.76 -4.49 -6.56
C GLU A 413 -21.81 -5.85 -7.28
N ALA A 414 -21.63 -6.96 -6.55
CA ALA A 414 -21.78 -8.31 -7.10
C ALA A 414 -23.20 -8.58 -7.64
N MET A 415 -24.24 -8.04 -6.98
CA MET A 415 -25.62 -8.12 -7.48
C MET A 415 -25.80 -7.28 -8.75
N LEU A 416 -25.24 -6.07 -8.80
CA LEU A 416 -25.30 -5.19 -9.97
C LEU A 416 -24.64 -5.86 -11.17
N ALA A 417 -23.41 -6.33 -11.03
CA ALA A 417 -22.67 -7.06 -12.07
C ALA A 417 -23.45 -8.28 -12.59
N ARG A 418 -24.16 -8.99 -11.70
CA ARG A 418 -25.01 -10.12 -12.09
C ARG A 418 -26.24 -9.70 -12.88
N ILE A 419 -26.96 -8.65 -12.48
CA ILE A 419 -28.16 -8.19 -13.23
C ILE A 419 -27.82 -7.43 -14.52
N THR A 420 -26.57 -6.97 -14.70
CA THR A 420 -26.09 -6.37 -15.95
C THR A 420 -25.34 -7.35 -16.85
N LYS A 421 -25.10 -8.59 -16.42
CA LYS A 421 -24.33 -9.60 -17.18
C LYS A 421 -24.91 -9.90 -18.57
N THR A 422 -26.23 -9.93 -18.68
CA THR A 422 -26.95 -10.18 -19.93
C THR A 422 -27.82 -8.97 -20.26
N PRO A 423 -27.42 -8.11 -21.23
CA PRO A 423 -28.23 -6.96 -21.64
C PRO A 423 -29.65 -7.39 -22.04
N GLY A 424 -30.65 -6.71 -21.49
CA GLY A 424 -32.07 -6.99 -21.76
C GLY A 424 -32.73 -8.13 -20.95
N GLU A 425 -32.00 -8.85 -20.09
CA GLU A 425 -32.59 -9.89 -19.22
C GLU A 425 -33.58 -9.30 -18.18
N TYR A 426 -33.32 -8.08 -17.73
CA TYR A 426 -34.15 -7.33 -16.77
C TYR A 426 -34.57 -5.98 -17.34
N SER A 427 -35.67 -5.41 -16.81
CA SER A 427 -36.16 -4.11 -17.28
C SER A 427 -35.14 -3.00 -17.00
N GLU A 428 -34.92 -2.11 -17.97
CA GLU A 428 -34.02 -0.95 -17.80
C GLU A 428 -34.44 -0.08 -16.61
N ALA A 429 -35.75 0.03 -16.35
CA ALA A 429 -36.30 0.73 -15.20
C ALA A 429 -35.97 0.07 -13.85
N PHE A 430 -35.71 -1.24 -13.79
CA PHE A 430 -35.19 -1.92 -12.61
C PHE A 430 -33.68 -1.71 -12.50
N VAL A 431 -32.92 -1.96 -13.58
CA VAL A 431 -31.46 -1.83 -13.60
C VAL A 431 -31.03 -0.40 -13.27
N GLY A 432 -31.69 0.61 -13.85
CA GLY A 432 -31.43 2.02 -13.56
C GLY A 432 -31.71 2.40 -12.10
N GLN A 433 -32.80 1.90 -11.50
CA GLN A 433 -33.05 2.12 -10.07
C GLN A 433 -32.01 1.41 -9.19
N PHE A 434 -31.53 0.24 -9.60
CA PHE A 434 -30.47 -0.48 -8.89
C PHE A 434 -29.12 0.24 -9.00
N LYS A 435 -28.78 0.79 -10.17
CA LYS A 435 -27.60 1.66 -10.37
C LYS A 435 -27.64 2.88 -9.45
N ILE A 436 -28.78 3.60 -9.39
CA ILE A 436 -28.93 4.75 -8.48
C ILE A 436 -28.78 4.32 -7.01
N PHE A 437 -29.37 3.19 -6.61
CA PHE A 437 -29.20 2.65 -5.26
C PHE A 437 -27.73 2.29 -4.95
N TYR A 438 -27.02 1.71 -5.92
CA TYR A 438 -25.59 1.41 -5.79
C TYR A 438 -24.78 2.69 -5.60
N SER A 439 -25.04 3.75 -6.37
CA SER A 439 -24.40 5.07 -6.17
C SER A 439 -24.71 5.69 -4.79
N GLU A 440 -25.95 5.60 -4.31
CA GLU A 440 -26.34 6.02 -2.95
C GLU A 440 -25.56 5.26 -1.87
N LEU A 441 -25.36 3.95 -2.06
CA LEU A 441 -24.60 3.11 -1.13
C LEU A 441 -23.10 3.39 -1.19
N LYS A 442 -22.53 3.54 -2.39
CA LYS A 442 -21.13 3.91 -2.65
C LYS A 442 -20.77 5.23 -1.96
N ASP A 443 -21.63 6.25 -2.07
CA ASP A 443 -21.45 7.52 -1.38
C ASP A 443 -21.63 7.41 0.16
N PHE A 444 -22.56 6.59 0.65
CA PHE A 444 -22.67 6.29 2.08
C PHE A 444 -21.39 5.68 2.67
N PHE A 445 -20.69 4.81 1.92
CA PHE A 445 -19.39 4.27 2.33
C PHE A 445 -18.19 5.18 2.03
N ASN A 446 -18.40 6.36 1.40
CA ASN A 446 -17.34 7.20 0.83
C ASN A 446 -16.42 6.46 -0.17
N ALA A 447 -16.93 5.41 -0.82
CA ALA A 447 -16.23 4.58 -1.81
C ALA A 447 -16.28 5.19 -3.23
N GLY A 448 -16.40 6.51 -3.33
CA GLY A 448 -16.44 7.25 -4.59
C GLY A 448 -15.07 7.31 -5.26
N SER A 449 -15.07 7.44 -6.58
CA SER A 449 -13.91 7.84 -7.36
C SER A 449 -13.47 9.27 -7.01
N LEU A 450 -12.23 9.62 -7.36
CA LEU A 450 -11.72 10.97 -7.19
C LEU A 450 -12.61 12.03 -7.90
N ILE A 451 -13.17 11.71 -9.06
CA ILE A 451 -14.06 12.63 -9.78
C ILE A 451 -15.35 12.84 -8.97
N GLU A 452 -16.03 11.77 -8.55
CA GLU A 452 -17.25 11.86 -7.72
C GLU A 452 -17.02 12.67 -6.43
N HIS A 453 -15.85 12.51 -5.79
CA HIS A 453 -15.48 13.31 -4.62
C HIS A 453 -15.27 14.80 -4.97
N LEU A 454 -14.56 15.11 -6.06
CA LEU A 454 -14.34 16.50 -6.50
C LEU A 454 -15.62 17.20 -6.96
N GLU A 455 -16.52 16.49 -7.64
CA GLU A 455 -17.87 16.98 -7.95
C GLU A 455 -18.62 17.36 -6.67
N SER A 456 -18.53 16.52 -5.62
CA SER A 456 -19.25 16.74 -4.35
C SER A 456 -18.84 17.99 -3.56
N ILE A 457 -17.69 18.60 -3.89
CA ILE A 457 -17.23 19.85 -3.25
C ILE A 457 -17.44 21.10 -4.11
N LYS A 458 -17.88 20.99 -5.38
CA LYS A 458 -17.99 22.15 -6.31
C LYS A 458 -18.75 23.34 -5.74
N GLU A 459 -19.91 23.10 -5.12
CA GLU A 459 -20.76 24.17 -4.54
C GLU A 459 -20.09 24.94 -3.38
N SER A 460 -19.00 24.41 -2.81
CA SER A 460 -18.24 25.03 -1.73
C SER A 460 -16.98 25.77 -2.19
N LEU A 461 -16.68 25.73 -3.50
CA LEU A 461 -15.54 26.41 -4.10
C LEU A 461 -15.94 27.79 -4.63
N ASP A 462 -15.01 28.76 -4.58
CA ASP A 462 -15.17 30.04 -5.27
C ASP A 462 -14.81 29.93 -6.76
N GLU A 463 -15.07 30.98 -7.53
CA GLU A 463 -14.85 31.03 -8.98
C GLU A 463 -13.39 30.72 -9.38
N GLN A 464 -12.42 31.15 -8.59
CA GLN A 464 -10.99 30.89 -8.85
C GLN A 464 -10.64 29.42 -8.57
N HIS A 465 -11.17 28.86 -7.50
CA HIS A 465 -10.98 27.44 -7.15
C HIS A 465 -11.71 26.51 -8.14
N LEU A 466 -12.89 26.89 -8.63
CA LEU A 466 -13.62 26.20 -9.69
C LEU A 466 -12.84 26.16 -11.00
N GLN A 467 -12.20 27.27 -11.41
CA GLN A 467 -11.33 27.29 -12.59
C GLN A 467 -10.11 26.36 -12.43
N THR A 468 -9.56 26.26 -11.21
CA THR A 468 -8.45 25.34 -10.92
C THR A 468 -8.90 23.88 -11.00
N LEU A 469 -10.09 23.56 -10.48
CA LEU A 469 -10.70 22.23 -10.60
C LEU A 469 -10.97 21.87 -12.08
N ALA A 470 -11.56 22.79 -12.85
CA ALA A 470 -11.83 22.57 -14.28
C ALA A 470 -10.54 22.26 -15.06
N SER A 471 -9.47 23.02 -14.81
CA SER A 471 -8.15 22.79 -15.42
C SER A 471 -7.57 21.41 -15.06
N PHE A 472 -7.70 20.95 -13.80
CA PHE A 472 -7.27 19.61 -13.42
C PHE A 472 -8.08 18.51 -14.14
N LEU A 473 -9.40 18.65 -14.21
CA LEU A 473 -10.26 17.68 -14.91
C LEU A 473 -9.93 17.62 -16.42
N GLU A 474 -9.68 18.75 -17.06
CA GLU A 474 -9.23 18.83 -18.46
C GLU A 474 -7.87 18.15 -18.68
N CYS A 475 -6.90 18.37 -17.79
CA CYS A 475 -5.61 17.68 -17.84
C CYS A 475 -5.76 16.16 -17.64
N LYS A 476 -6.65 15.71 -16.74
CA LYS A 476 -6.93 14.29 -16.52
C LYS A 476 -7.55 13.63 -17.77
N MET A 477 -8.56 14.25 -18.36
CA MET A 477 -9.19 13.76 -19.60
C MET A 477 -8.21 13.74 -20.79
N SER A 478 -7.32 14.73 -20.88
CA SER A 478 -6.27 14.76 -21.91
C SER A 478 -5.25 13.63 -21.73
N LEU A 479 -4.89 13.30 -20.49
CA LEU A 479 -3.99 12.19 -20.20
C LEU A 479 -4.63 10.82 -20.46
N GLU A 480 -5.93 10.66 -20.18
CA GLU A 480 -6.68 9.42 -20.43
C GLU A 480 -6.74 9.10 -21.93
N LYS A 481 -7.03 10.10 -22.78
CA LYS A 481 -7.02 9.95 -24.25
C LYS A 481 -5.67 9.51 -24.84
N LEU A 482 -4.56 9.86 -24.18
CA LEU A 482 -3.21 9.48 -24.62
C LEU A 482 -2.81 8.06 -24.16
N GLN A 483 -3.60 7.41 -23.30
CA GLN A 483 -3.30 6.02 -22.89
C GLN A 483 -3.58 5.00 -23.99
N ASP A 484 -4.43 5.35 -24.96
CA ASP A 484 -4.83 4.49 -26.09
C ASP A 484 -3.86 4.59 -27.29
N GLU A 485 -2.80 5.41 -27.19
CA GLU A 485 -1.80 5.58 -28.24
C GLU A 485 -0.60 4.64 -28.09
N ASN A 486 -0.08 4.14 -29.21
CA ASN A 486 0.99 3.12 -29.23
C ASN A 486 2.36 3.60 -28.71
N ASP A 487 2.60 4.91 -28.56
CA ASP A 487 3.87 5.46 -28.06
C ASP A 487 3.65 6.76 -27.25
N PHE A 488 3.46 6.58 -25.95
CA PHE A 488 3.23 7.65 -24.96
C PHE A 488 4.35 8.70 -24.89
N VAL A 489 5.60 8.34 -25.20
CA VAL A 489 6.73 9.27 -25.10
C VAL A 489 6.82 10.11 -26.38
N ALA A 490 6.64 9.49 -27.55
CA ALA A 490 6.67 10.19 -28.83
C ALA A 490 5.50 11.16 -29.03
N SER A 491 4.32 10.90 -28.45
CA SER A 491 3.16 11.82 -28.53
C SER A 491 3.19 12.99 -27.54
N GLY A 492 4.28 13.16 -26.77
CA GLY A 492 4.41 14.24 -25.80
C GLY A 492 3.69 13.97 -24.47
N GLY A 493 3.30 12.72 -24.19
CA GLY A 493 2.58 12.32 -22.98
C GLY A 493 3.27 12.71 -21.67
N ILE A 494 4.60 12.86 -21.66
CA ILE A 494 5.36 13.35 -20.49
C ILE A 494 4.96 14.79 -20.12
N GLU A 495 4.76 15.68 -21.11
CA GLU A 495 4.37 17.06 -20.85
C GLU A 495 2.92 17.14 -20.35
N VAL A 496 2.02 16.36 -20.95
CA VAL A 496 0.62 16.26 -20.49
C VAL A 496 0.52 15.68 -19.08
N LEU A 497 1.34 14.67 -18.75
CA LEU A 497 1.43 14.09 -17.41
C LEU A 497 1.95 15.12 -16.39
N LEU A 498 3.01 15.87 -16.72
CA LEU A 498 3.52 16.94 -15.85
C LEU A 498 2.47 18.05 -15.64
N ASN A 499 1.73 18.43 -16.67
CA ASN A 499 0.63 19.38 -16.57
C ASN A 499 -0.52 18.86 -15.67
N ALA A 500 -0.83 17.55 -15.74
CA ALA A 500 -1.76 16.90 -14.80
C ALA A 500 -1.23 16.87 -13.36
N LEU A 501 0.07 16.60 -13.15
CA LEU A 501 0.72 16.66 -11.84
C LEU A 501 0.69 18.08 -11.24
N HIS A 502 0.96 19.11 -12.05
CA HIS A 502 0.96 20.50 -11.61
C HIS A 502 -0.45 21.01 -11.27
N SER A 503 -1.45 20.75 -12.12
CA SER A 503 -2.84 21.14 -11.87
C SER A 503 -3.44 20.42 -10.65
N LEU A 504 -3.16 19.12 -10.49
CA LEU A 504 -3.46 18.34 -9.28
C LEU A 504 -2.85 18.99 -8.04
N THR A 505 -1.56 19.32 -8.08
CA THR A 505 -0.84 19.89 -6.93
C THR A 505 -1.38 21.27 -6.56
N ALA A 506 -1.76 22.09 -7.53
CA ALA A 506 -2.41 23.38 -7.30
C ALA A 506 -3.78 23.20 -6.61
N LEU A 507 -4.62 22.30 -7.12
CA LEU A 507 -5.92 21.97 -6.53
C LEU A 507 -5.80 21.42 -5.10
N ARG A 508 -4.89 20.47 -4.87
CA ARG A 508 -4.65 19.90 -3.53
C ARG A 508 -4.17 20.97 -2.54
N SER A 509 -3.29 21.86 -2.96
CA SER A 509 -2.81 22.98 -2.14
C SER A 509 -3.93 23.94 -1.71
N ILE A 510 -4.90 24.21 -2.60
CA ILE A 510 -6.10 25.00 -2.28
C ILE A 510 -6.96 24.29 -1.22
N ILE A 511 -7.22 22.99 -1.40
CA ILE A 511 -8.05 22.20 -0.47
C ILE A 511 -7.39 22.11 0.92
N VAL A 512 -6.08 21.80 0.97
CA VAL A 512 -5.31 21.78 2.23
C VAL A 512 -5.39 23.13 2.94
N LYS A 513 -5.22 24.24 2.21
CA LYS A 513 -5.30 25.60 2.77
C LYS A 513 -6.69 25.96 3.30
N GLY A 514 -7.77 25.50 2.66
CA GLY A 514 -9.12 25.66 3.22
C GLY A 514 -9.30 24.88 4.53
N LEU A 515 -8.67 23.70 4.64
CA LEU A 515 -8.68 22.88 5.84
C LEU A 515 -7.83 23.46 6.99
N GLU A 516 -6.78 24.26 6.73
CA GLU A 516 -5.95 24.93 7.76
C GLU A 516 -6.75 25.76 8.78
N SER A 517 -7.96 26.20 8.42
CA SER A 517 -8.90 26.90 9.31
C SER A 517 -9.33 26.11 10.56
N GLY A 518 -9.10 24.80 10.58
CA GLY A 518 -9.55 23.90 11.65
C GLY A 518 -11.08 23.75 11.70
N LEU A 519 -11.59 23.02 12.70
CA LEU A 519 -13.02 22.88 12.93
C LEU A 519 -13.48 23.77 14.09
N ARG A 520 -14.47 24.64 13.85
CA ARG A 520 -15.11 25.44 14.90
C ARG A 520 -16.02 24.60 15.78
N ASN A 521 -16.07 24.90 17.09
CA ASN A 521 -16.94 24.22 18.04
C ASN A 521 -18.44 24.36 17.70
N ASP A 522 -18.83 25.48 17.11
CA ASP A 522 -20.19 25.85 16.69
C ASP A 522 -20.49 25.53 15.21
N ALA A 523 -19.63 24.76 14.53
CA ALA A 523 -19.84 24.39 13.13
C ALA A 523 -21.15 23.59 12.93
N PRO A 524 -22.03 23.98 11.98
CA PRO A 524 -23.25 23.25 11.69
C PRO A 524 -22.94 21.93 10.99
N ASP A 525 -23.78 20.91 11.20
CA ASP A 525 -23.54 19.54 10.72
C ASP A 525 -23.24 19.45 9.22
N ALA A 526 -23.90 20.26 8.39
CA ALA A 526 -23.64 20.33 6.94
C ALA A 526 -22.21 20.81 6.61
N ALA A 527 -21.65 21.75 7.39
CA ALA A 527 -20.28 22.20 7.22
C ALA A 527 -19.27 21.13 7.68
N ILE A 528 -19.60 20.34 8.71
CA ILE A 528 -18.78 19.19 9.13
C ILE A 528 -18.78 18.12 8.02
N ALA A 529 -19.94 17.83 7.41
CA ALA A 529 -20.06 16.86 6.33
C ALA A 529 -19.33 17.32 5.05
N MET A 530 -19.43 18.59 4.69
CA MET A 530 -18.64 19.18 3.60
C MET A 530 -17.13 19.07 3.89
N ARG A 531 -16.71 19.30 5.14
CA ARG A 531 -15.30 19.15 5.55
C ARG A 531 -14.79 17.71 5.45
N GLN A 532 -15.64 16.69 5.67
CA GLN A 532 -15.31 15.29 5.37
C GLN A 532 -15.02 15.10 3.89
N LYS A 533 -15.87 15.63 3.00
CA LYS A 533 -15.64 15.55 1.54
C LYS A 533 -14.35 16.27 1.13
N TRP A 534 -14.05 17.45 1.67
CA TRP A 534 -12.76 18.13 1.44
C TRP A 534 -11.56 17.26 1.85
N ARG A 535 -11.62 16.58 3.01
CA ARG A 535 -10.55 15.66 3.45
C ARG A 535 -10.39 14.46 2.52
N LEU A 536 -11.49 13.89 2.02
CA LEU A 536 -11.47 12.77 1.08
C LEU A 536 -10.92 13.19 -0.30
N CYS A 537 -11.26 14.37 -0.80
CA CYS A 537 -10.65 14.95 -2.00
C CYS A 537 -9.13 15.16 -1.80
N GLU A 538 -8.73 15.67 -0.64
CA GLU A 538 -7.33 15.96 -0.32
C GLU A 538 -6.45 14.70 -0.29
N ILE A 539 -6.97 13.60 0.25
CA ILE A 539 -6.33 12.27 0.24
C ILE A 539 -6.38 11.65 -1.15
N GLY A 540 -7.53 11.64 -1.83
CA GLY A 540 -7.66 11.07 -3.17
C GLY A 540 -6.80 11.76 -4.23
N LEU A 541 -6.49 13.05 -4.07
CA LEU A 541 -5.49 13.75 -4.89
C LEU A 541 -4.06 13.27 -4.59
N GLU A 542 -3.72 12.95 -3.34
CA GLU A 542 -2.44 12.31 -3.00
C GLU A 542 -2.32 10.94 -3.67
N ASP A 543 -3.35 10.10 -3.57
CA ASP A 543 -3.39 8.76 -4.17
C ASP A 543 -3.28 8.82 -5.70
N TYR A 544 -3.96 9.77 -6.35
CA TYR A 544 -3.80 9.96 -7.80
C TYR A 544 -2.42 10.53 -8.17
N SER A 545 -1.79 11.34 -7.30
CA SER A 545 -0.42 11.81 -7.52
C SER A 545 0.61 10.66 -7.48
N PHE A 546 0.38 9.63 -6.65
CA PHE A 546 1.17 8.39 -6.67
C PHE A 546 1.07 7.69 -8.03
N VAL A 547 -0.13 7.57 -8.60
CA VAL A 547 -0.33 6.95 -9.92
C VAL A 547 0.40 7.74 -11.02
N LEU A 548 0.28 9.07 -11.01
CA LEU A 548 0.96 9.93 -12.00
C LEU A 548 2.49 9.88 -11.85
N LEU A 549 3.03 9.92 -10.63
CA LEU A 549 4.48 9.78 -10.41
C LEU A 549 4.99 8.40 -10.82
N SER A 550 4.24 7.32 -10.56
CA SER A 550 4.58 5.97 -11.02
C SER A 550 4.68 5.90 -12.55
N ARG A 551 3.68 6.45 -13.26
CA ARG A 551 3.71 6.57 -14.73
C ARG A 551 4.91 7.39 -15.23
N PHE A 552 5.22 8.50 -14.57
CA PHE A 552 6.38 9.33 -14.90
C PHE A 552 7.71 8.59 -14.74
N VAL A 553 7.90 7.89 -13.62
CA VAL A 553 9.15 7.15 -13.38
C VAL A 553 9.32 6.03 -14.40
N ASN A 554 8.27 5.28 -14.71
CA ASN A 554 8.32 4.21 -15.72
C ASN A 554 8.62 4.76 -17.13
N ALA A 555 8.07 5.95 -17.48
CA ALA A 555 8.41 6.63 -18.73
C ALA A 555 9.88 7.13 -18.75
N LEU A 556 10.40 7.62 -17.62
CA LEU A 556 11.81 8.02 -17.52
C LEU A 556 12.76 6.81 -17.62
N GLU A 557 12.38 5.67 -17.05
CA GLU A 557 13.11 4.41 -17.18
C GLU A 557 13.13 3.91 -18.63
N SER A 558 12.01 3.98 -19.36
CA SER A 558 11.95 3.59 -20.79
C SER A 558 12.81 4.48 -21.70
N MET A 559 13.08 5.73 -21.30
CA MET A 559 14.00 6.64 -21.98
C MET A 559 15.49 6.36 -21.71
N GLY A 560 15.83 5.31 -20.94
CA GLY A 560 17.20 4.99 -20.52
C GLY A 560 17.59 5.52 -19.14
N GLY A 561 16.61 6.00 -18.36
CA GLY A 561 16.73 6.24 -16.93
C GLY A 561 17.95 7.06 -16.50
N ALA A 562 18.70 6.53 -15.53
CA ALA A 562 19.82 7.23 -14.93
C ALA A 562 21.01 7.44 -15.89
N ASP A 563 21.28 6.49 -16.78
CA ASP A 563 22.42 6.57 -17.70
C ASP A 563 22.21 7.63 -18.78
N TRP A 564 20.99 7.74 -19.31
CA TRP A 564 20.60 8.81 -20.23
C TRP A 564 20.78 10.20 -19.60
N LEU A 565 20.36 10.36 -18.34
CA LEU A 565 20.54 11.61 -17.58
C LEU A 565 22.02 11.92 -17.31
N ALA A 566 22.83 10.93 -16.97
CA ALA A 566 24.27 11.11 -16.75
C ALA A 566 25.01 11.53 -18.04
N GLN A 567 24.66 10.92 -19.18
CA GLN A 567 25.20 11.27 -20.49
C GLN A 567 24.86 12.72 -20.90
N SER A 568 23.70 13.25 -20.46
CA SER A 568 23.33 14.64 -20.73
C SER A 568 24.26 15.63 -20.00
N VAL A 569 24.61 15.36 -18.75
CA VAL A 569 25.62 16.17 -18.01
C VAL A 569 27.00 16.03 -18.67
N GLY A 570 27.35 14.83 -19.13
CA GLY A 570 28.54 14.57 -19.96
C GLY A 570 28.62 15.48 -21.20
N SER A 571 27.50 15.68 -21.90
CA SER A 571 27.40 16.52 -23.11
C SER A 571 27.15 18.02 -22.86
N ARG A 572 27.21 18.51 -21.60
CA ARG A 572 26.87 19.89 -21.19
C ARG A 572 25.38 20.26 -21.40
N ASN A 573 24.50 19.29 -21.64
CA ASN A 573 23.07 19.56 -21.81
C ASN A 573 22.27 19.25 -20.52
N ILE A 574 21.70 20.29 -19.92
CA ILE A 574 20.87 20.18 -18.71
C ILE A 574 19.37 20.00 -19.01
N SER A 575 18.91 20.22 -20.26
CA SER A 575 17.47 20.18 -20.56
C SER A 575 16.77 18.84 -20.23
N PRO A 576 17.41 17.66 -20.35
CA PRO A 576 16.84 16.38 -19.91
C PRO A 576 16.50 16.31 -18.42
N TRP A 577 17.14 17.14 -17.58
CA TRP A 577 16.93 17.16 -16.13
C TRP A 577 15.75 18.02 -15.69
N ASN A 578 15.23 18.91 -16.55
CA ASN A 578 14.11 19.78 -16.18
C ASN A 578 12.87 18.96 -15.78
N ASN A 579 12.41 18.06 -16.65
CA ASN A 579 11.21 17.25 -16.41
C ASN A 579 11.34 16.35 -15.16
N PRO A 580 12.45 15.59 -14.96
CA PRO A 580 12.66 14.82 -13.74
C PRO A 580 12.78 15.66 -12.46
N LEU A 581 13.45 16.81 -12.50
CA LEU A 581 13.52 17.71 -11.34
C LEU A 581 12.14 18.29 -11.01
N ASP A 582 11.32 18.57 -12.01
CA ASP A 582 9.98 19.15 -11.83
C ASP A 582 9.00 18.13 -11.25
N ALA A 583 9.00 16.89 -11.76
CA ALA A 583 8.30 15.77 -11.15
C ALA A 583 8.76 15.52 -9.70
N PHE A 584 10.07 15.60 -9.44
CA PHE A 584 10.63 15.39 -8.11
C PHE A 584 10.24 16.51 -7.12
N ILE A 585 10.28 17.77 -7.55
CA ILE A 585 9.80 18.93 -6.80
C ILE A 585 8.30 18.76 -6.48
N VAL A 586 7.49 18.35 -7.45
CA VAL A 586 6.06 18.04 -7.20
C VAL A 586 5.91 16.93 -6.17
N GLY A 587 6.67 15.84 -6.29
CA GLY A 587 6.67 14.76 -5.30
C GLY A 587 6.96 15.24 -3.87
N ILE A 588 8.00 16.06 -3.69
CA ILE A 588 8.34 16.66 -2.39
C ILE A 588 7.22 17.60 -1.88
N GLN A 589 6.55 18.33 -2.77
CA GLN A 589 5.39 19.13 -2.40
C GLN A 589 4.22 18.27 -1.93
N GLN A 590 3.95 17.13 -2.56
CA GLN A 590 2.90 16.20 -2.12
C GLN A 590 3.17 15.70 -0.70
N VAL A 591 4.42 15.35 -0.38
CA VAL A 591 4.84 14.98 1.00
C VAL A 591 4.61 16.10 2.00
N GLY A 592 5.00 17.34 1.65
CA GLY A 592 4.79 18.51 2.50
C GLY A 592 3.32 18.86 2.72
N LEU A 593 2.45 18.67 1.71
CA LEU A 593 1.01 18.85 1.79
C LEU A 593 0.31 17.80 2.68
N SER A 594 0.88 16.60 2.78
CA SER A 594 0.42 15.54 3.71
C SER A 594 0.77 15.83 5.18
N GLY A 595 1.39 16.97 5.47
CA GLY A 595 1.77 17.40 6.82
C GLY A 595 3.14 16.89 7.29
N TRP A 596 3.89 16.16 6.45
CA TRP A 596 5.22 15.68 6.83
C TRP A 596 6.27 16.75 6.60
N LYS A 597 6.80 17.30 7.71
CA LYS A 597 7.93 18.26 7.76
C LYS A 597 7.85 19.34 6.67
N SER A 598 6.71 20.01 6.55
CA SER A 598 6.40 20.92 5.43
C SER A 598 7.44 22.04 5.22
N GLU A 599 8.11 22.52 6.29
CA GLU A 599 9.22 23.48 6.20
C GLU A 599 10.47 22.89 5.52
N GLU A 600 10.83 21.64 5.82
CA GLU A 600 11.95 20.93 5.19
C GLU A 600 11.65 20.64 3.72
N CYS A 601 10.42 20.20 3.41
CA CYS A 601 9.92 20.05 2.04
C CYS A 601 10.01 21.37 1.25
N ALA A 602 9.64 22.50 1.87
CA ALA A 602 9.73 23.82 1.27
C ALA A 602 11.19 24.25 1.03
N ALA A 603 12.10 23.98 1.98
CA ALA A 603 13.53 24.28 1.82
C ALA A 603 14.16 23.47 0.68
N ILE A 604 13.91 22.16 0.62
CA ILE A 604 14.40 21.28 -0.45
C ILE A 604 13.85 21.73 -1.82
N LYS A 605 12.55 22.07 -1.89
CA LYS A 605 11.96 22.65 -3.11
C LYS A 605 12.70 23.90 -3.57
N SER A 606 12.99 24.85 -2.67
CA SER A 606 13.72 26.08 -3.00
C SER A 606 15.14 25.80 -3.51
N GLU A 607 15.84 24.83 -2.91
CA GLU A 607 17.17 24.39 -3.36
C GLU A 607 17.11 23.80 -4.79
N LEU A 608 16.21 22.83 -5.03
CA LEU A 608 16.07 22.19 -6.35
C LEU A 608 15.70 23.19 -7.45
N LEU A 609 14.80 24.13 -7.18
CA LEU A 609 14.46 25.21 -8.11
C LEU A 609 15.67 26.11 -8.41
N SER A 610 16.51 26.38 -7.41
CA SER A 610 17.75 27.15 -7.59
C SER A 610 18.76 26.41 -8.48
N TRP A 611 18.95 25.10 -8.28
CA TRP A 611 19.86 24.29 -9.09
C TRP A 611 19.37 24.08 -10.52
N ARG A 612 18.05 23.96 -10.72
CA ARG A 612 17.41 23.94 -12.04
C ARG A 612 17.59 25.28 -12.77
N GLN A 613 17.35 26.41 -12.09
CA GLN A 613 17.46 27.74 -12.70
C GLN A 613 18.91 28.14 -13.00
N LYS A 614 19.86 27.80 -12.12
CA LYS A 614 21.28 28.16 -12.30
C LYS A 614 21.93 27.41 -13.47
N GLY A 615 21.50 26.17 -13.72
CA GLY A 615 22.02 25.33 -14.81
C GLY A 615 23.52 25.05 -14.70
N LEU A 616 24.14 24.71 -15.83
CA LEU A 616 25.57 24.44 -15.93
C LEU A 616 26.33 25.72 -16.32
N SER A 617 27.25 26.13 -15.46
CA SER A 617 28.31 27.10 -15.81
C SER A 617 29.52 26.38 -16.40
N GLU A 618 30.42 27.11 -17.07
CA GLU A 618 31.67 26.51 -17.56
C GLU A 618 32.66 26.18 -16.44
N LYS A 619 32.69 27.04 -15.41
CA LYS A 619 33.47 26.91 -14.18
C LYS A 619 32.77 27.61 -13.02
N GLU A 620 33.00 27.14 -11.80
CA GLU A 620 32.75 27.91 -10.58
C GLU A 620 34.00 27.92 -9.70
N GLY A 621 34.70 29.06 -9.66
CA GLY A 621 36.03 29.14 -9.07
C GLY A 621 37.07 28.40 -9.91
N SER A 622 37.85 27.51 -9.29
CA SER A 622 38.81 26.63 -9.96
C SER A 622 38.16 25.45 -10.71
N GLU A 623 37.02 24.99 -10.20
CA GLU A 623 36.39 23.71 -10.57
C GLU A 623 35.52 23.78 -11.83
N ASP A 624 35.31 22.61 -12.47
CA ASP A 624 34.30 22.46 -13.52
C ASP A 624 32.90 22.76 -12.96
N GLY A 625 32.16 23.63 -13.64
CA GLY A 625 30.79 23.98 -13.25
C GLY A 625 29.86 22.76 -13.20
N LYS A 626 30.13 21.73 -14.03
CA LYS A 626 29.43 20.43 -13.95
C LYS A 626 29.62 19.73 -12.62
N PHE A 627 30.85 19.66 -12.15
CA PHE A 627 31.21 18.95 -10.92
C PHE A 627 30.55 19.64 -9.73
N ILE A 628 30.62 20.98 -9.68
CA ILE A 628 29.97 21.80 -8.65
C ILE A 628 28.43 21.71 -8.71
N TRP A 629 27.82 21.74 -9.89
CA TRP A 629 26.38 21.55 -10.05
C TRP A 629 25.93 20.16 -9.56
N SER A 630 26.65 19.12 -9.99
CA SER A 630 26.36 17.73 -9.61
C SER A 630 26.54 17.50 -8.11
N LEU A 631 27.57 18.06 -7.47
CA LEU A 631 27.75 18.01 -6.01
C LEU A 631 26.60 18.69 -5.25
N ARG A 632 26.13 19.84 -5.70
CA ARG A 632 24.99 20.54 -5.07
C ARG A 632 23.70 19.75 -5.21
N LEU A 633 23.42 19.24 -6.41
CA LEU A 633 22.24 18.41 -6.63
C LEU A 633 22.32 17.13 -5.79
N LYS A 634 23.48 16.45 -5.75
CA LYS A 634 23.71 15.29 -4.86
C LYS A 634 23.41 15.62 -3.40
N ALA A 635 23.89 16.74 -2.88
CA ALA A 635 23.68 17.14 -1.50
C ALA A 635 22.18 17.37 -1.17
N THR A 636 21.42 17.97 -2.08
CA THR A 636 19.96 18.16 -1.94
C THR A 636 19.19 16.84 -2.11
N LEU A 637 19.61 15.95 -3.02
CA LEU A 637 19.04 14.60 -3.14
C LEU A 637 19.32 13.74 -1.88
N ASP A 638 20.55 13.74 -1.35
CA ASP A 638 20.92 13.09 -0.09
C ASP A 638 20.17 13.68 1.13
N ARG A 639 19.73 14.95 1.06
CA ARG A 639 18.83 15.56 2.04
C ARG A 639 17.40 15.03 1.92
N THR A 640 16.88 14.96 0.69
CA THR A 640 15.55 14.41 0.42
C THR A 640 15.45 12.93 0.78
N ARG A 641 16.50 12.14 0.50
CA ARG A 641 16.61 10.73 0.88
C ARG A 641 16.42 10.53 2.38
N ARG A 642 17.13 11.31 3.21
CA ARG A 642 16.99 11.27 4.68
C ARG A 642 15.58 11.62 5.16
N LEU A 643 14.92 12.60 4.54
CA LEU A 643 13.53 12.97 4.83
C LEU A 643 12.53 11.83 4.53
N ILE A 644 12.76 11.10 3.45
CA ILE A 644 11.97 9.93 3.00
C ILE A 644 12.19 8.72 3.91
N GLU A 645 13.44 8.48 4.29
CA GLU A 645 13.82 7.39 5.20
C GLU A 645 13.23 7.62 6.58
N GLU A 646 13.33 8.84 7.13
CA GLU A 646 12.76 9.18 8.44
C GLU A 646 11.22 9.01 8.49
N TYR A 647 10.51 9.27 7.40
CA TYR A 647 9.07 8.96 7.31
C TYR A 647 8.81 7.45 7.45
N SER A 648 9.59 6.65 6.72
CA SER A 648 9.43 5.21 6.66
C SER A 648 9.82 4.54 7.97
N ASP A 649 10.93 4.99 8.56
CA ASP A 649 11.40 4.58 9.89
C ASP A 649 10.38 4.99 10.98
N THR A 650 9.70 6.14 10.82
CA THR A 650 8.59 6.55 11.68
C THR A 650 7.42 5.56 11.59
N LEU A 651 6.96 5.19 10.40
CA LEU A 651 5.91 4.16 10.26
C LEU A 651 6.34 2.79 10.81
N LEU A 652 7.61 2.39 10.59
CA LEU A 652 8.21 1.16 11.13
C LEU A 652 8.36 1.17 12.65
N SER A 653 8.46 2.34 13.28
CA SER A 653 8.46 2.47 14.75
C SER A 653 7.05 2.44 15.37
N ILE A 654 6.02 2.71 14.56
CA ILE A 654 4.63 2.91 15.01
C ILE A 654 3.79 1.64 14.87
N PHE A 655 3.83 1.01 13.70
CA PHE A 655 2.84 -0.02 13.34
C PHE A 655 3.22 -1.46 13.70
N PRO A 656 4.43 -2.00 13.43
CA PRO A 656 4.70 -3.44 13.48
C PRO A 656 4.28 -4.13 14.79
N ASP A 657 4.75 -3.63 15.93
CA ASP A 657 4.42 -4.20 17.25
C ASP A 657 2.91 -4.14 17.53
N LYS A 658 2.26 -3.02 17.19
CA LYS A 658 0.82 -2.78 17.42
C LYS A 658 -0.05 -3.66 16.53
N VAL A 659 0.36 -3.86 15.28
CA VAL A 659 -0.27 -4.78 14.34
C VAL A 659 -0.09 -6.23 14.79
N GLN A 660 1.09 -6.61 15.31
CA GLN A 660 1.32 -7.95 15.84
C GLN A 660 0.47 -8.25 17.08
N ILE A 661 0.40 -7.30 18.03
CA ILE A 661 -0.44 -7.39 19.23
C ILE A 661 -1.91 -7.55 18.83
N LEU A 662 -2.45 -6.62 18.02
CA LEU A 662 -3.87 -6.61 17.67
C LEU A 662 -4.26 -7.77 16.74
N GLY A 663 -3.39 -8.11 15.78
CA GLY A 663 -3.60 -9.21 14.84
C GLY A 663 -3.69 -10.56 15.54
N LYS A 664 -2.77 -10.82 16.47
CA LYS A 664 -2.84 -12.00 17.35
C LYS A 664 -4.08 -11.99 18.24
N ALA A 665 -4.45 -10.82 18.79
CA ALA A 665 -5.60 -10.69 19.68
C ALA A 665 -6.94 -10.93 19.00
N LEU A 666 -7.08 -10.57 17.72
CA LEU A 666 -8.32 -10.70 16.93
C LEU A 666 -8.34 -11.91 15.96
N GLY A 667 -7.25 -12.68 15.88
CA GLY A 667 -7.14 -13.85 15.01
C GLY A 667 -7.00 -13.52 13.52
N ILE A 668 -6.26 -12.46 13.19
CA ILE A 668 -5.97 -12.05 11.81
C ILE A 668 -4.87 -12.96 11.21
N PRO A 669 -4.93 -13.32 9.91
CA PRO A 669 -3.89 -14.13 9.27
C PRO A 669 -2.48 -13.54 9.39
N GLU A 670 -1.51 -14.39 9.72
CA GLU A 670 -0.13 -13.97 10.02
C GLU A 670 0.54 -13.25 8.85
N ASN A 671 0.27 -13.67 7.60
CA ASN A 671 0.80 -12.97 6.42
C ASN A 671 0.30 -11.51 6.34
N SER A 672 -0.98 -11.26 6.64
CA SER A 672 -1.57 -9.91 6.64
C SER A 672 -1.05 -9.04 7.78
N VAL A 673 -0.72 -9.64 8.92
CA VAL A 673 -0.02 -8.98 10.04
C VAL A 673 1.40 -8.59 9.62
N ARG A 674 2.14 -9.52 9.00
CA ARG A 674 3.55 -9.38 8.60
C ARG A 674 3.79 -8.38 7.47
N THR A 675 2.84 -8.21 6.55
CA THR A 675 2.94 -7.30 5.40
C THR A 675 2.30 -5.93 5.62
N TYR A 676 1.49 -5.75 6.67
CA TYR A 676 0.71 -4.53 6.92
C TYR A 676 1.50 -3.22 6.74
N THR A 677 2.54 -3.01 7.56
CA THR A 677 3.26 -1.72 7.61
C THR A 677 4.00 -1.42 6.32
N GLU A 678 4.44 -2.45 5.63
CA GLU A 678 5.23 -2.34 4.41
C GLU A 678 4.31 -2.10 3.19
N ALA A 679 3.12 -2.71 3.16
CA ALA A 679 2.05 -2.31 2.23
C ALA A 679 1.60 -0.85 2.44
N GLU A 680 1.51 -0.38 3.70
CA GLU A 680 1.23 1.03 4.03
C GLU A 680 2.30 2.01 3.55
N ILE A 681 3.57 1.59 3.47
CA ILE A 681 4.68 2.38 2.93
C ILE A 681 4.64 2.37 1.39
N ARG A 682 4.46 1.19 0.77
CA ARG A 682 4.42 1.03 -0.69
C ARG A 682 3.22 1.73 -1.35
N ALA A 683 2.09 1.85 -0.66
CA ALA A 683 0.91 2.58 -1.15
C ALA A 683 1.06 4.12 -1.04
N CYS A 684 2.09 4.65 -0.38
CA CYS A 684 2.26 6.08 -0.17
C CYS A 684 3.01 6.76 -1.32
N VAL A 685 2.66 8.02 -1.64
CA VAL A 685 3.38 8.87 -2.61
C VAL A 685 4.90 8.88 -2.40
N ILE A 686 5.34 8.76 -1.14
CA ILE A 686 6.75 8.71 -0.73
C ILE A 686 7.53 7.55 -1.36
N PHE A 687 6.89 6.42 -1.65
CA PHE A 687 7.52 5.31 -2.39
C PHE A 687 7.96 5.75 -3.79
N GLN A 688 7.11 6.49 -4.51
CA GLN A 688 7.44 7.01 -5.85
C GLN A 688 8.49 8.13 -5.78
N VAL A 689 8.42 9.00 -4.77
CA VAL A 689 9.47 10.01 -4.53
C VAL A 689 10.81 9.33 -4.21
N SER A 690 10.81 8.20 -3.48
CA SER A 690 12.02 7.40 -3.22
C SER A 690 12.57 6.75 -4.49
N LYS A 691 11.73 6.15 -5.34
CA LYS A 691 12.15 5.57 -6.62
C LYS A 691 12.80 6.63 -7.52
N LEU A 692 12.16 7.79 -7.68
CA LEU A 692 12.72 8.92 -8.44
C LEU A 692 14.00 9.49 -7.80
N CYS A 693 14.06 9.60 -6.46
CA CYS A 693 15.26 10.05 -5.75
C CYS A 693 16.47 9.12 -6.01
N THR A 694 16.24 7.81 -6.02
CA THR A 694 17.27 6.78 -6.24
C THR A 694 17.83 6.90 -7.67
N LEU A 695 16.96 6.93 -8.68
CA LEU A 695 17.32 7.13 -10.10
C LEU A 695 18.12 8.43 -10.32
N LEU A 696 17.67 9.54 -9.72
CA LEU A 696 18.40 10.82 -9.80
C LEU A 696 19.75 10.77 -9.07
N LEU A 697 19.84 10.12 -7.91
CA LEU A 697 21.11 9.94 -7.18
C LEU A 697 22.11 9.12 -8.00
N LYS A 698 21.67 8.04 -8.65
CA LYS A 698 22.51 7.25 -9.58
C LYS A 698 23.03 8.11 -10.73
N ALA A 699 22.15 8.81 -11.43
CA ALA A 699 22.53 9.69 -12.54
C ALA A 699 23.58 10.76 -12.11
N VAL A 700 23.41 11.36 -10.93
CA VAL A 700 24.36 12.33 -10.38
C VAL A 700 25.69 11.67 -9.95
N ARG A 701 25.65 10.46 -9.36
CA ARG A 701 26.87 9.70 -9.00
C ARG A 701 27.69 9.35 -10.23
N THR A 702 27.04 8.87 -11.31
CA THR A 702 27.69 8.57 -12.59
C THR A 702 28.29 9.84 -13.21
N ALA A 703 27.57 10.96 -13.19
CA ALA A 703 28.09 12.27 -13.65
C ALA A 703 29.29 12.80 -12.83
N LEU A 704 29.43 12.36 -11.56
CA LEU A 704 30.56 12.67 -10.68
C LEU A 704 31.73 11.67 -10.76
N GLY A 705 31.61 10.58 -11.53
CA GLY A 705 32.58 9.47 -11.48
C GLY A 705 32.64 8.80 -10.10
N SER A 706 31.54 8.81 -9.35
CA SER A 706 31.45 8.23 -8.01
C SER A 706 31.35 6.70 -8.06
N SER A 707 31.79 6.06 -6.98
CA SER A 707 32.24 4.67 -7.00
C SER A 707 31.12 3.60 -6.92
N GLY A 708 30.00 3.79 -7.63
CA GLY A 708 28.93 2.80 -7.89
C GLY A 708 28.28 2.05 -6.71
N TRP A 709 28.48 2.52 -5.47
CA TRP A 709 27.84 1.97 -4.26
C TRP A 709 26.57 2.76 -3.91
N ASP A 710 25.51 2.07 -3.51
CA ASP A 710 24.47 2.63 -2.64
C ASP A 710 24.31 1.82 -1.34
N VAL A 711 23.77 2.47 -0.31
CA VAL A 711 23.61 1.90 1.04
C VAL A 711 22.17 2.05 1.47
N LEU A 712 21.41 0.96 1.43
CA LEU A 712 20.00 0.91 1.81
C LEU A 712 19.82 0.72 3.32
N VAL A 713 20.72 -0.04 3.95
CA VAL A 713 20.79 -0.26 5.39
C VAL A 713 22.24 -0.15 5.86
N PRO A 714 22.63 0.93 6.55
CA PRO A 714 23.99 1.12 7.04
C PRO A 714 24.29 0.23 8.25
N GLY A 715 25.57 -0.09 8.45
CA GLY A 715 26.05 -0.87 9.58
C GLY A 715 27.39 -1.55 9.31
N VAL A 716 27.79 -2.44 10.23
CA VAL A 716 28.98 -3.27 10.07
C VAL A 716 28.58 -4.74 10.15
N ALA A 717 28.83 -5.48 9.09
CA ALA A 717 28.59 -6.91 9.02
C ALA A 717 29.93 -7.67 8.94
N HIS A 718 30.00 -8.82 9.59
CA HIS A 718 31.14 -9.72 9.61
C HIS A 718 30.65 -11.12 9.25
N GLY A 719 31.20 -11.73 8.20
CA GLY A 719 30.75 -13.04 7.77
C GLY A 719 31.55 -13.61 6.61
N THR A 720 31.26 -14.85 6.26
CA THR A 720 31.75 -15.46 5.03
C THR A 720 30.96 -14.89 3.85
N LEU A 721 31.66 -14.43 2.82
CA LEU A 721 31.03 -14.03 1.56
C LEU A 721 30.50 -15.30 0.85
N VAL A 722 29.24 -15.27 0.41
CA VAL A 722 28.65 -16.36 -0.39
C VAL A 722 27.89 -15.76 -1.56
N GLN A 723 28.28 -16.10 -2.78
CA GLN A 723 27.57 -15.65 -3.98
C GLN A 723 26.35 -16.53 -4.31
N VAL A 724 25.22 -15.89 -4.62
CA VAL A 724 23.96 -16.50 -5.06
C VAL A 724 23.37 -15.75 -6.26
N GLU A 725 22.52 -16.41 -7.04
CA GLU A 725 21.82 -15.75 -8.15
C GLU A 725 20.69 -14.85 -7.61
N SER A 726 19.82 -15.40 -6.77
CA SER A 726 18.72 -14.71 -6.07
C SER A 726 18.53 -15.22 -4.64
N ILE A 727 17.78 -14.47 -3.82
CA ILE A 727 17.47 -14.81 -2.43
C ILE A 727 16.26 -15.76 -2.39
N ALA A 728 16.51 -17.06 -2.29
CA ALA A 728 15.46 -18.08 -2.25
C ALA A 728 15.72 -19.14 -1.15
N PRO A 729 14.67 -19.82 -0.65
CA PRO A 729 14.82 -20.93 0.27
C PRO A 729 15.72 -22.04 -0.28
N GLY A 730 16.81 -22.32 0.44
CA GLY A 730 17.81 -23.32 0.03
C GLY A 730 18.93 -22.81 -0.88
N SER A 731 19.02 -21.50 -1.16
CA SER A 731 20.19 -20.93 -1.85
C SER A 731 21.50 -21.05 -1.06
N LEU A 732 21.45 -21.23 0.27
CA LEU A 732 22.62 -21.50 1.10
C LEU A 732 22.90 -23.00 1.25
N LEU A 733 24.17 -23.38 1.10
CA LEU A 733 24.63 -24.75 1.37
C LEU A 733 24.52 -25.08 2.87
N SER A 734 23.96 -26.25 3.17
CA SER A 734 23.67 -26.74 4.54
C SER A 734 24.90 -26.92 5.46
N SER A 735 26.10 -26.67 4.94
CA SER A 735 27.39 -26.74 5.66
C SER A 735 27.82 -25.41 6.28
N ILE A 736 27.13 -24.29 6.00
CA ILE A 736 27.53 -22.95 6.43
C ILE A 736 26.74 -22.52 7.68
N ASN A 737 27.32 -22.78 8.86
CA ASN A 737 26.70 -22.46 10.16
C ASN A 737 27.16 -21.11 10.77
N GLY A 738 28.11 -20.41 10.13
CA GLY A 738 28.60 -19.09 10.58
C GLY A 738 27.77 -17.93 10.02
N PRO A 739 28.02 -16.67 10.45
CA PRO A 739 27.38 -15.50 9.85
C PRO A 739 27.80 -15.34 8.38
N VAL A 740 26.85 -14.97 7.53
CA VAL A 740 27.01 -14.88 6.06
C VAL A 740 26.76 -13.46 5.57
N ILE A 741 27.57 -13.02 4.60
CA ILE A 741 27.30 -11.86 3.75
C ILE A 741 27.00 -12.38 2.36
N LEU A 742 25.74 -12.23 1.92
CA LEU A 742 25.32 -12.68 0.59
C LEU A 742 25.77 -11.68 -0.48
N VAL A 743 26.29 -12.20 -1.60
CA VAL A 743 26.39 -11.44 -2.86
C VAL A 743 25.28 -11.95 -3.78
N VAL A 744 24.30 -11.10 -4.05
CA VAL A 744 23.09 -11.46 -4.79
C VAL A 744 23.17 -10.88 -6.18
N SER A 745 23.01 -11.71 -7.21
CA SER A 745 23.19 -11.26 -8.60
C SER A 745 21.99 -10.48 -9.14
N LYS A 746 20.77 -10.87 -8.74
CA LYS A 746 19.52 -10.17 -9.07
C LYS A 746 18.53 -10.24 -7.92
N ALA A 747 17.70 -9.22 -7.81
CA ALA A 747 16.52 -9.23 -6.94
C ALA A 747 15.33 -8.59 -7.65
N ASP A 748 14.18 -9.24 -7.56
CA ASP A 748 12.89 -8.70 -8.01
C ASP A 748 12.33 -7.69 -6.99
N GLY A 749 12.82 -7.74 -5.75
CA GLY A 749 12.56 -6.78 -4.69
C GLY A 749 11.44 -7.18 -3.73
N ASP A 750 10.70 -8.27 -4.00
CA ASP A 750 9.68 -8.86 -3.13
C ASP A 750 10.22 -10.04 -2.28
N GLU A 751 11.52 -10.32 -2.30
CA GLU A 751 12.12 -11.40 -1.51
C GLU A 751 12.20 -11.09 0.00
N GLU A 752 12.27 -12.15 0.81
CA GLU A 752 12.57 -12.07 2.25
C GLU A 752 14.08 -12.27 2.46
N VAL A 753 14.74 -11.31 3.12
CA VAL A 753 16.21 -11.27 3.28
C VAL A 753 16.75 -12.56 3.92
N LYS A 754 16.04 -13.08 4.92
CA LYS A 754 16.38 -14.32 5.64
C LYS A 754 15.85 -15.62 5.03
N ALA A 755 15.12 -15.59 3.91
CA ALA A 755 14.60 -16.82 3.29
C ALA A 755 15.70 -17.85 2.94
N ALA A 756 16.90 -17.37 2.57
CA ALA A 756 18.04 -18.23 2.31
C ALA A 756 18.71 -18.78 3.59
N GLY A 757 18.55 -18.11 4.75
CA GLY A 757 19.02 -18.58 6.06
C GLY A 757 19.05 -17.51 7.17
N GLU A 758 18.74 -17.90 8.41
CA GLU A 758 18.72 -17.01 9.59
C GLU A 758 20.08 -16.37 9.96
N ASN A 759 21.18 -16.93 9.44
CA ASN A 759 22.56 -16.49 9.67
C ASN A 759 23.04 -15.37 8.72
N ILE A 760 22.17 -14.84 7.87
CA ILE A 760 22.49 -13.70 6.99
C ILE A 760 22.59 -12.42 7.83
N VAL A 761 23.76 -11.78 7.79
CA VAL A 761 24.06 -10.54 8.51
C VAL A 761 24.35 -9.35 7.57
N GLY A 762 24.58 -9.63 6.29
CA GLY A 762 24.67 -8.60 5.26
C GLY A 762 24.31 -9.08 3.85
N VAL A 763 23.97 -8.15 2.98
CA VAL A 763 23.64 -8.36 1.57
C VAL A 763 24.35 -7.31 0.71
N VAL A 764 24.98 -7.77 -0.37
CA VAL A 764 25.56 -6.99 -1.46
C VAL A 764 24.81 -7.37 -2.73
N LEU A 765 23.87 -6.54 -3.16
CA LEU A 765 23.09 -6.77 -4.37
C LEU A 765 23.79 -6.14 -5.59
N LEU A 766 23.99 -6.91 -6.65
CA LEU A 766 24.69 -6.51 -7.88
C LEU A 766 23.78 -5.76 -8.88
N GLN A 767 22.76 -5.08 -8.37
CA GLN A 767 21.67 -4.42 -9.10
C GLN A 767 21.16 -3.25 -8.26
N GLU A 768 20.75 -2.14 -8.89
CA GLU A 768 20.02 -1.07 -8.20
C GLU A 768 18.67 -1.54 -7.64
N LEU A 769 18.34 -1.06 -6.43
CA LEU A 769 17.09 -1.36 -5.74
C LEU A 769 16.61 -0.10 -5.01
N PRO A 770 15.34 0.31 -5.17
CA PRO A 770 14.80 1.46 -4.44
C PRO A 770 14.90 1.27 -2.92
N HIS A 771 15.26 2.34 -2.20
CA HIS A 771 15.43 2.32 -0.74
C HIS A 771 14.18 1.84 0.03
N LEU A 772 12.99 2.02 -0.53
CA LEU A 772 11.71 1.61 0.05
C LEU A 772 11.06 0.38 -0.63
N SER A 773 11.83 -0.38 -1.42
CA SER A 773 11.44 -1.72 -1.90
C SER A 773 11.04 -2.65 -0.75
N HIS A 774 10.25 -3.70 -1.01
CA HIS A 774 9.89 -4.68 0.01
C HIS A 774 11.16 -5.26 0.66
N LEU A 775 12.12 -5.74 -0.15
CA LEU A 775 13.40 -6.27 0.29
C LEU A 775 14.23 -5.25 1.12
N GLY A 776 14.27 -3.97 0.70
CA GLY A 776 14.94 -2.91 1.46
C GLY A 776 14.28 -2.61 2.82
N VAL A 777 12.95 -2.60 2.87
CA VAL A 777 12.18 -2.44 4.12
C VAL A 777 12.35 -3.65 5.04
N ARG A 778 12.37 -4.88 4.50
CA ARG A 778 12.65 -6.12 5.26
C ARG A 778 14.06 -6.09 5.86
N ALA A 779 15.07 -5.70 5.08
CA ALA A 779 16.44 -5.55 5.58
C ALA A 779 16.54 -4.58 6.77
N ARG A 780 15.76 -3.50 6.79
CA ARG A 780 15.67 -2.57 7.94
C ARG A 780 15.00 -3.21 9.16
N GLN A 781 13.88 -3.89 8.96
CA GLN A 781 13.16 -4.59 10.04
C GLN A 781 14.04 -5.66 10.70
N GLU A 782 14.75 -6.43 9.89
CA GLU A 782 15.63 -7.54 10.32
C GLU A 782 17.04 -7.07 10.73
N LYS A 783 17.36 -5.78 10.51
CA LYS A 783 18.66 -5.12 10.81
C LYS A 783 19.85 -5.77 10.09
N VAL A 784 19.63 -6.21 8.85
CA VAL A 784 20.65 -6.78 7.97
C VAL A 784 21.31 -5.65 7.18
N VAL A 785 22.64 -5.57 7.18
CA VAL A 785 23.38 -4.53 6.43
C VAL A 785 23.18 -4.75 4.94
N PHE A 786 22.69 -3.75 4.20
CA PHE A 786 22.29 -3.90 2.80
C PHE A 786 22.90 -2.79 1.95
N VAL A 787 23.66 -3.20 0.94
CA VAL A 787 24.29 -2.31 -0.06
C VAL A 787 24.02 -2.82 -1.47
N THR A 788 23.99 -1.91 -2.44
CA THR A 788 23.99 -2.24 -3.88
C THR A 788 25.30 -1.83 -4.53
N CYS A 789 25.73 -2.57 -5.55
CA CYS A 789 26.93 -2.25 -6.34
C CYS A 789 26.67 -2.48 -7.83
N GLU A 790 26.93 -1.47 -8.65
CA GLU A 790 26.76 -1.52 -10.13
C GLU A 790 28.07 -1.21 -10.89
N ASP A 791 29.19 -1.11 -10.18
CA ASP A 791 30.51 -0.80 -10.72
C ASP A 791 31.21 -2.11 -11.12
N ASP A 792 31.25 -2.43 -12.42
CA ASP A 792 31.75 -3.71 -12.96
C ASP A 792 33.14 -4.10 -12.40
N ASP A 793 34.08 -3.15 -12.30
CA ASP A 793 35.43 -3.39 -11.75
C ASP A 793 35.35 -3.86 -10.28
N LYS A 794 34.40 -3.31 -9.51
CA LYS A 794 34.14 -3.73 -8.12
C LYS A 794 33.36 -5.02 -8.03
N ILE A 795 32.40 -5.25 -8.92
CA ILE A 795 31.66 -6.50 -8.99
C ILE A 795 32.64 -7.65 -9.22
N ASP A 796 33.59 -7.48 -10.15
CA ASP A 796 34.65 -8.47 -10.39
C ASP A 796 35.58 -8.63 -9.19
N TYR A 797 35.98 -7.54 -8.50
CA TYR A 797 36.71 -7.65 -7.23
C TYR A 797 35.93 -8.44 -6.17
N ILE A 798 34.62 -8.17 -5.98
CA ILE A 798 33.75 -8.85 -5.03
C ILE A 798 33.65 -10.34 -5.36
N ARG A 799 33.50 -10.71 -6.64
CA ARG A 799 33.51 -12.11 -7.10
C ARG A 799 34.81 -12.84 -6.70
N THR A 800 35.96 -12.16 -6.64
CA THR A 800 37.21 -12.79 -6.15
C THR A 800 37.22 -13.10 -4.65
N LEU A 801 36.26 -12.59 -3.88
CA LEU A 801 36.19 -12.76 -2.42
C LEU A 801 35.26 -13.90 -1.97
N ASP A 802 34.63 -14.63 -2.90
CA ASP A 802 33.71 -15.73 -2.58
C ASP A 802 34.36 -16.80 -1.67
N GLY A 803 33.58 -17.26 -0.70
CA GLY A 803 34.02 -18.21 0.35
C GLY A 803 34.97 -17.65 1.40
N LYS A 804 35.37 -16.37 1.36
CA LYS A 804 36.31 -15.76 2.32
C LYS A 804 35.58 -15.00 3.43
N SER A 805 36.20 -14.94 4.61
CA SER A 805 35.69 -14.11 5.71
C SER A 805 36.05 -12.64 5.48
N ILE A 806 35.03 -11.78 5.53
CA ILE A 806 35.14 -10.35 5.24
C ILE A 806 34.43 -9.50 6.30
N ARG A 807 34.85 -8.24 6.40
CA ARG A 807 34.13 -7.17 7.07
C ARG A 807 33.58 -6.22 6.01
N LEU A 808 32.25 -6.12 5.97
CA LEU A 808 31.50 -5.12 5.21
C LEU A 808 31.15 -3.97 6.17
N GLU A 809 31.67 -2.78 5.90
CA GLU A 809 31.37 -1.56 6.64
C GLU A 809 30.68 -0.57 5.70
N ALA A 810 29.38 -0.36 5.94
CA ALA A 810 28.51 0.46 5.11
C ALA A 810 28.03 1.69 5.89
N SER A 811 28.42 2.88 5.42
CA SER A 811 27.99 4.17 5.95
C SER A 811 27.21 4.97 4.90
N ALA A 812 26.55 6.05 5.29
CA ALA A 812 25.81 6.91 4.37
C ALA A 812 26.65 7.53 3.22
N THR A 813 27.98 7.45 3.30
CA THR A 813 28.91 8.08 2.33
C THR A 813 29.97 7.14 1.74
N CYS A 814 30.24 5.99 2.36
CA CYS A 814 31.23 5.03 1.86
C CYS A 814 30.88 3.59 2.26
N VAL A 815 31.28 2.66 1.40
CA VAL A 815 31.27 1.21 1.66
C VAL A 815 32.72 0.72 1.59
N ASN A 816 33.15 -0.01 2.61
CA ASN A 816 34.46 -0.64 2.67
C ASN A 816 34.30 -2.15 2.83
N LEU A 817 35.03 -2.91 2.02
CA LEU A 817 35.06 -4.37 2.00
C LEU A 817 36.49 -4.83 2.23
N SER A 818 36.74 -5.35 3.42
CA SER A 818 38.08 -5.76 3.87
C SER A 818 38.11 -7.26 4.19
N LEU A 819 39.17 -7.93 3.72
CA LEU A 819 39.48 -9.32 4.07
C LEU A 819 39.85 -9.40 5.55
N GLN A 820 39.23 -10.33 6.27
CA GLN A 820 39.60 -10.61 7.65
C GLN A 820 40.79 -11.59 7.66
N SER A 821 42.00 -11.09 7.91
CA SER A 821 43.14 -11.96 8.22
C SER A 821 42.87 -12.67 9.54
N GLY A 822 42.83 -13.99 9.50
CA GLY A 822 42.65 -14.82 10.70
C GLY A 822 43.92 -14.82 11.57
N ASP A 823 44.10 -13.79 12.39
CA ASP A 823 44.86 -13.82 13.64
C ASP A 823 44.68 -12.49 14.40
N ASN A 824 43.83 -12.50 15.44
CA ASN A 824 44.28 -12.14 16.80
C ASN A 824 43.12 -12.23 17.81
N SER A 825 43.38 -12.99 18.87
CA SER A 825 42.63 -12.95 20.12
C SER A 825 42.99 -11.68 20.90
N GLU A 826 42.01 -11.11 21.61
CA GLU A 826 42.14 -10.19 22.76
C GLU A 826 43.09 -8.97 22.65
N ALA A 827 42.51 -7.78 22.46
CA ALA A 827 43.03 -6.53 23.03
C ALA A 827 41.91 -5.47 23.22
N LEU A 828 41.21 -5.52 24.36
CA LEU A 828 40.29 -4.45 24.76
C LEU A 828 41.10 -3.27 25.35
N SER A 829 41.37 -2.22 24.58
CA SER A 829 42.06 -1.01 25.07
C SER A 829 41.45 0.27 24.50
N GLN A 830 41.15 1.23 25.37
CA GLN A 830 40.77 2.59 24.97
C GLN A 830 42.00 3.37 24.49
N SER A 831 41.90 4.12 23.39
CA SER A 831 42.86 5.19 23.09
C SER A 831 42.23 6.34 22.30
N THR A 832 42.16 7.50 22.93
CA THR A 832 41.96 8.79 22.27
C THR A 832 43.18 9.15 21.42
N GLY A 833 43.00 9.56 20.15
CA GLY A 833 44.14 9.94 19.30
C GLY A 833 43.75 10.55 17.94
N THR A 834 44.13 11.81 17.77
CA THR A 834 44.14 12.71 16.60
C THR A 834 44.41 12.07 15.21
N PRO A 835 43.81 12.56 14.10
CA PRO A 835 44.12 12.11 12.74
C PRO A 835 45.51 12.61 12.23
N PRO A 836 46.13 11.88 11.27
CA PRO A 836 47.45 12.21 10.72
C PRO A 836 47.42 13.31 9.64
N PRO A 837 48.57 13.92 9.29
CA PRO A 837 48.66 15.01 8.31
C PRO A 837 48.60 14.52 6.86
N MET A 838 48.14 15.39 5.96
CA MET A 838 48.11 15.18 4.51
C MET A 838 49.17 16.07 3.84
N GLU A 839 49.97 15.52 2.94
CA GLU A 839 51.11 16.20 2.32
C GLU A 839 50.69 17.22 1.26
N THR A 840 51.40 18.35 1.22
CA THR A 840 51.22 19.43 0.25
C THR A 840 51.95 19.16 -1.07
N LEU A 841 51.31 19.52 -2.18
CA LEU A 841 51.97 19.83 -3.45
C LEU A 841 51.27 21.03 -4.10
N GLU A 842 52.02 22.12 -4.26
CA GLU A 842 51.54 23.41 -4.78
C GLU A 842 51.69 23.54 -6.31
N GLN A 843 51.27 24.69 -6.83
CA GLN A 843 51.51 25.28 -8.18
C GLN A 843 50.48 24.92 -9.27
N PHE A 844 50.02 25.82 -10.15
CA PHE A 844 50.37 27.24 -10.39
C PHE A 844 49.12 28.11 -10.67
N SER A 845 49.29 29.43 -10.54
CA SER A 845 48.25 30.47 -10.52
C SER A 845 47.79 31.01 -11.88
N LYS A 846 46.54 31.52 -11.95
CA LYS A 846 46.08 32.64 -12.80
C LYS A 846 44.71 33.18 -12.35
N SER A 847 44.59 34.49 -12.22
CA SER A 847 43.37 35.23 -11.83
C SER A 847 42.40 35.45 -13.01
N PRO A 848 41.11 35.75 -12.72
CA PRO A 848 40.67 37.14 -12.89
C PRO A 848 39.75 37.69 -11.77
N SER A 849 39.31 38.93 -11.98
CA SER A 849 38.73 39.91 -11.05
C SER A 849 37.34 39.60 -10.44
N PRO A 850 36.98 40.24 -9.30
CA PRO A 850 35.64 40.17 -8.74
C PRO A 850 34.64 40.99 -9.58
N VAL A 851 33.47 40.41 -9.84
CA VAL A 851 32.29 41.15 -10.31
C VAL A 851 31.25 41.08 -9.20
N GLU A 852 31.00 42.22 -8.55
CA GLU A 852 29.86 42.34 -7.65
C GLU A 852 28.57 42.28 -8.48
N SER A 853 27.72 41.29 -8.20
CA SER A 853 26.37 41.20 -8.75
C SER A 853 25.37 40.96 -7.63
N SER A 854 24.74 42.04 -7.18
CA SER A 854 23.62 42.00 -6.25
C SER A 854 22.38 41.40 -6.94
N TYR A 855 22.11 40.11 -6.71
CA TYR A 855 20.93 39.45 -7.25
C TYR A 855 19.68 39.72 -6.40
N THR A 856 18.97 40.80 -6.72
CA THR A 856 17.58 40.96 -6.28
C THR A 856 16.71 39.98 -7.06
N ILE A 857 16.33 38.87 -6.44
CA ILE A 857 15.44 37.87 -7.06
C ILE A 857 14.02 38.46 -7.17
N ASN A 858 13.66 38.90 -8.37
CA ASN A 858 12.32 39.38 -8.71
C ASN A 858 11.98 38.87 -10.13
N VAL A 859 11.30 37.72 -10.23
CA VAL A 859 10.57 37.31 -11.44
C VAL A 859 9.26 36.63 -11.01
N PRO A 860 8.10 37.07 -11.53
CA PRO A 860 6.82 36.40 -11.29
C PRO A 860 6.66 35.20 -12.22
N PHE A 861 6.15 34.08 -11.69
CA PHE A 861 5.71 32.96 -12.53
C PHE A 861 4.20 33.08 -12.79
N LEU A 862 3.83 33.19 -14.06
CA LEU A 862 2.46 33.29 -14.54
C LEU A 862 1.97 31.87 -14.89
N ILE A 863 1.23 31.25 -13.98
CA ILE A 863 0.23 30.23 -14.34
C ILE A 863 -1.05 30.99 -14.70
N ASN A 864 -1.80 30.50 -15.70
CA ASN A 864 -3.03 31.11 -16.19
C ASN A 864 -3.95 31.56 -15.05
N GLY A 865 -4.02 32.88 -14.85
CA GLY A 865 -4.96 33.52 -13.94
C GLY A 865 -5.02 32.94 -12.51
N HIS A 866 -3.98 33.16 -11.70
CA HIS A 866 -4.04 33.75 -10.35
C HIS A 866 -2.80 33.39 -9.51
N PRO A 867 -2.32 34.29 -8.63
CA PRO A 867 -1.14 34.00 -7.80
C PRO A 867 -1.48 32.99 -6.70
N LEU A 868 -0.77 31.86 -6.69
CA LEU A 868 -0.70 31.01 -5.51
C LEU A 868 -0.24 31.88 -4.33
N GLY A 869 -1.06 31.98 -3.29
CA GLY A 869 -0.80 32.88 -2.17
C GLY A 869 0.59 32.66 -1.59
N LYS A 870 1.30 33.76 -1.27
CA LYS A 870 2.72 33.83 -0.89
C LYS A 870 3.13 32.78 0.17
N SER A 871 3.39 31.55 -0.26
CA SER A 871 4.31 30.66 0.41
C SER A 871 5.65 31.37 0.36
N ALA A 872 6.21 31.69 1.54
CA ALA A 872 7.42 32.48 1.63
C ALA A 872 8.51 31.75 0.83
N THR A 873 8.94 32.36 -0.28
CA THR A 873 10.14 31.94 -0.99
C THR A 873 11.28 32.09 0.00
N SER A 874 11.69 30.99 0.61
CA SER A 874 12.83 30.90 1.51
C SER A 874 14.04 31.43 0.75
N SER A 875 14.42 32.68 1.05
CA SER A 875 15.51 33.35 0.36
C SER A 875 16.79 32.60 0.67
N VAL A 876 17.49 32.15 -0.38
CA VAL A 876 18.82 31.55 -0.23
C VAL A 876 19.71 32.60 0.41
N LEU A 877 20.11 32.34 1.65
CA LEU A 877 20.93 33.27 2.42
C LEU A 877 22.36 33.24 1.88
N GLU A 878 22.95 34.40 1.61
CA GLU A 878 24.37 34.47 1.29
C GLU A 878 25.20 33.95 2.47
N LEU A 879 26.26 33.19 2.17
CA LEU A 879 27.07 32.51 3.18
C LEU A 879 27.74 33.48 4.17
N SER A 880 28.04 34.72 3.75
CA SER A 880 28.55 35.81 4.60
C SER A 880 27.52 36.32 5.62
N LYS A 881 26.23 36.03 5.44
CA LYS A 881 25.13 36.37 6.35
C LYS A 881 24.73 35.18 7.24
N ALA A 882 25.33 34.01 7.04
CA ALA A 882 25.03 32.80 7.80
C ALA A 882 25.52 32.92 9.26
N THR A 883 24.58 32.94 10.21
CA THR A 883 24.89 32.89 11.64
C THR A 883 24.55 31.52 12.20
N VAL A 884 25.01 31.23 13.43
CA VAL A 884 24.69 29.96 14.11
C VAL A 884 23.17 29.84 14.31
N GLU A 885 22.50 30.96 14.54
CA GLU A 885 21.05 31.06 14.78
C GLU A 885 20.24 30.96 13.48
N THR A 886 20.71 31.55 12.37
CA THR A 886 19.97 31.58 11.10
C THR A 886 20.29 30.41 10.16
N SER A 887 21.43 29.74 10.33
CA SER A 887 21.90 28.71 9.39
C SER A 887 22.69 27.57 10.03
N GLY A 888 22.80 27.54 11.37
CA GLY A 888 23.53 26.52 12.11
C GLY A 888 25.05 26.71 12.11
N ALA A 889 25.70 26.02 13.05
CA ALA A 889 27.13 26.20 13.32
C ALA A 889 28.05 25.91 12.13
N LYS A 890 27.68 24.94 11.26
CA LYS A 890 28.46 24.59 10.06
C LYS A 890 28.45 25.70 9.02
N ALA A 891 27.28 26.20 8.62
CA ALA A 891 27.18 27.27 7.62
C ALA A 891 27.87 28.56 8.13
N ALA A 892 27.68 28.90 9.41
CA ALA A 892 28.36 30.04 10.02
C ALA A 892 29.90 29.89 10.08
N ALA A 893 30.41 28.67 10.25
CA ALA A 893 31.85 28.40 10.15
C ALA A 893 32.35 28.50 8.71
N CYS A 894 31.59 27.99 7.74
CA CYS A 894 31.90 28.14 6.31
C CYS A 894 31.88 29.61 5.85
N GLY A 895 30.97 30.45 6.36
CA GLY A 895 30.98 31.90 6.14
C GLY A 895 32.27 32.54 6.64
N ARG A 896 32.64 32.31 7.90
CA ARG A 896 33.92 32.79 8.45
C ARG A 896 35.14 32.29 7.66
N LEU A 897 35.13 31.07 7.15
CA LEU A 897 36.21 30.54 6.30
C LEU A 897 36.27 31.22 4.93
N ALA A 898 35.13 31.51 4.31
CA ALA A 898 35.06 32.26 3.06
C ALA A 898 35.53 33.72 3.24
N ASP A 899 35.15 34.36 4.34
CA ASP A 899 35.65 35.68 4.73
C ASP A 899 37.17 35.65 4.93
N LEU A 900 37.70 34.68 5.70
CA LEU A 900 39.15 34.53 5.89
C LEU A 900 39.91 34.29 4.57
N ALA A 901 39.36 33.45 3.67
CA ALA A 901 39.96 33.19 2.37
C ALA A 901 40.03 34.46 1.49
N THR A 902 38.96 35.26 1.45
CA THR A 902 38.96 36.52 0.69
C THR A 902 39.90 37.57 1.27
N HIS A 903 40.08 37.62 2.60
CA HIS A 903 41.08 38.48 3.24
C HIS A 903 42.53 38.01 2.95
N SER A 904 42.78 36.69 2.92
CA SER A 904 44.10 36.13 2.60
C SER A 904 44.58 36.50 1.19
N VAL A 905 43.68 36.63 0.22
CA VAL A 905 44.02 37.05 -1.15
C VAL A 905 44.41 38.54 -1.22
N LYS A 906 43.79 39.41 -0.41
CA LYS A 906 44.16 40.83 -0.34
C LYS A 906 45.55 41.03 0.29
N GLY A 907 45.82 40.36 1.41
CA GLY A 907 47.09 40.51 2.14
C GLY A 907 48.34 40.12 1.34
N PHE A 908 48.21 39.23 0.35
CA PHE A 908 49.31 38.78 -0.51
C PHE A 908 49.64 39.73 -1.67
N ILE A 909 48.72 40.62 -2.03
CA ILE A 909 48.88 41.58 -3.14
C ILE A 909 49.59 42.85 -2.63
N ASP A 910 49.21 43.36 -1.45
CA ASP A 910 49.84 44.55 -0.87
C ASP A 910 51.32 44.33 -0.50
N SER A 911 51.73 43.10 -0.18
CA SER A 911 53.14 42.76 0.10
C SER A 911 54.07 42.71 -1.11
N PHE A 912 53.54 42.80 -2.34
CA PHE A 912 54.35 42.71 -3.59
C PHE A 912 54.54 44.04 -4.33
N TYR A 913 53.89 45.13 -3.89
CA TYR A 913 53.92 46.41 -4.59
C TYR A 913 54.43 47.62 -3.81
N ASP A 914 54.68 47.51 -2.50
CA ASP A 914 55.25 48.62 -1.71
C ASP A 914 56.55 48.22 -0.98
N GLY A 915 57.64 48.19 -1.75
CA GLY A 915 59.02 48.08 -1.26
C GLY A 915 59.78 49.37 -1.58
N PRO A 916 60.21 50.16 -0.58
CA PRO A 916 60.75 51.49 -0.84
C PRO A 916 62.10 51.43 -1.55
N ARG A 917 62.18 52.11 -2.70
CA ARG A 917 63.46 52.58 -3.23
C ARG A 917 63.95 53.74 -2.35
N ASP A 918 64.83 53.46 -1.40
CA ASP A 918 66.11 54.17 -1.26
C ASP A 918 66.90 53.72 -0.02
N LEU A 919 68.21 53.96 -0.08
CA LEU A 919 69.19 53.87 1.01
C LEU A 919 69.46 52.46 1.59
N LEU A 920 70.60 51.86 1.19
CA LEU A 920 71.85 52.02 1.96
C LEU A 920 73.07 51.48 1.18
N GLN A 921 74.14 52.27 1.14
CA GLN A 921 75.48 51.79 0.72
C GLN A 921 76.11 50.92 1.82
N PRO A 922 77.01 49.99 1.47
CA PRO A 922 77.60 49.07 2.44
C PRO A 922 78.73 49.73 3.24
N LYS A 923 78.90 49.33 4.52
CA LYS A 923 80.21 49.28 5.20
C LYS A 923 80.17 48.51 6.52
N TYR A 924 81.10 47.53 6.58
CA TYR A 924 81.48 46.65 7.70
C TYR A 924 80.50 45.55 8.07
#